data_AF-A0AB39RUL1-F1
#
_entry.id   AF-A0AB39RUL1-F1
#
_cell.length_a   1.000
_cell.length_b   1.000
_cell.length_c   1.000
_cell.angle_alpha   90.00
_cell.angle_beta   90.00
_cell.angle_gamma   90.00
#
_symmetry.space_group_name_H-M   'P 1'
#
loop_
_entity.id
_entity.type
_entity.pdbx_description
1 polymer ?
#
loop_
_entity_poly.entity_id
_entity_poly.type
_entity_poly.pdbx_seq_one_letter_code
_entity_poly.pdbx_strand_id
1 'polypeptide(L)'
;MEIPALADAEELTCDVLVIGGGTAGTMAALTAAEHGADVLLLEKAHVRHSGALAMGMDGVNNAVIPGRAEPDDYVAEITRANDGIVDQSTVRQTATRGFAMVQRLESYGVKFEKDEHGEYAVRQVHRSGSYVLPMPEGKDVKKVLYRQLRRRETRERIRIENRVMPVRVLTAEGRAVGAAGFNTRTGGFVSVRAGAVILATGACGRLGLPASGYLYGTYENPTNAGDGYAMAYHAGAELSGIECFQINPLIKDYNGPACAYVANPFGGYQVNRHGERFVDSDYWSGQMMAEFAAEVASDRGPVYLKLSHLPEESISALESILHTTERPTRGTFHAGRGHDYRTHDIEMHISEIGLCGGHSASGVRVDDHARTTVPRLYAAGDLACVPHNYMIGAFVFGDLAGADAAQYKPYEGELPQDQLRDAHELIYRPLRSPDGPPQPQVEYKLRRFVNDYVAPPKSGARLSLALEAFERMRKDIAEMGARTPHELMRCAEVTFIRDCAEMAARASLARTESRWGLYHDRTDHPARDDASWFHHLDLHKSPSGSMEFTARPVAPYLVPVPDFTPTGGPSRHLGEVHPEGVATAGARDAAPVASPSAVTDIPDAGTSNHPDADDDSTPRLLELLALSEEEPDLSTLRPYLSDPSPAVRRATVAVLTETVPPGTGPALATALRDPHGDVRAAAAASLRELVETLPPEPDLRDGLASALAEDDPVVRAASLDVLRALRLGDAALFADALADPATAVRIEAVRALVSIDAAEPLARAAADPSREVRVTVAKALANVTPGRPVEHTLDRLSEDPDALVRAAAFETLAATGCPAPLAARAVAAQADAAWQVRAGAATALSGADTDVAVPALAKALGDPNADVRKAAVLALVRHADVAEARAALATAVTDPDADVRAYASRAL
;
A
#
# COMPACT_ATOMS: atom_id res chain seq x y z
N MET A 1 3.86 28.95 -23.68
CA MET A 1 2.79 29.21 -22.71
C MET A 1 3.01 30.61 -22.14
N GLU A 2 1.96 31.43 -22.02
CA GLU A 2 2.05 32.75 -21.37
C GLU A 2 1.88 32.60 -19.85
N ILE A 3 2.52 33.48 -19.07
CA ILE A 3 2.37 33.52 -17.62
C ILE A 3 1.00 34.16 -17.30
N PRO A 4 0.05 33.46 -16.67
CA PRO A 4 -1.26 34.02 -16.35
C PRO A 4 -1.12 35.16 -15.34
N ALA A 5 -1.96 36.19 -15.44
CA ALA A 5 -1.98 37.25 -14.45
C ALA A 5 -2.60 36.73 -13.14
N LEU A 6 -2.16 37.25 -11.99
CA LEU A 6 -2.73 36.87 -10.69
C LEU A 6 -4.24 37.20 -10.59
N ALA A 7 -4.70 38.21 -11.32
CA ALA A 7 -6.11 38.60 -11.39
C ALA A 7 -6.99 37.58 -12.15
N ASP A 8 -6.38 36.71 -12.97
CA ASP A 8 -7.07 35.66 -13.72
C ASP A 8 -7.12 34.33 -12.95
N ALA A 9 -6.75 34.35 -11.65
CA ALA A 9 -6.75 33.17 -10.81
C ALA A 9 -8.15 32.55 -10.71
N GLU A 10 -8.25 31.24 -10.83
CA GLU A 10 -9.44 30.52 -10.40
C GLU A 10 -9.50 30.55 -8.86
N GLU A 11 -10.52 31.22 -8.31
CA GLU A 11 -10.76 31.26 -6.86
C GLU A 11 -11.81 30.22 -6.48
N LEU A 12 -11.42 29.30 -5.58
CA LEU A 12 -12.27 28.26 -5.02
C LEU A 12 -12.49 28.53 -3.52
N THR A 13 -13.63 28.08 -2.98
CA THR A 13 -13.97 28.25 -1.57
C THR A 13 -14.57 26.96 -1.00
N CYS A 14 -14.23 26.63 0.25
CA CYS A 14 -14.75 25.46 0.97
C CYS A 14 -14.67 25.64 2.49
N ASP A 15 -15.40 24.83 3.25
CA ASP A 15 -15.23 24.72 4.70
C ASP A 15 -13.88 24.04 5.01
N VAL A 16 -13.64 22.88 4.38
CA VAL A 16 -12.44 22.06 4.59
C VAL A 16 -11.74 21.82 3.25
N LEU A 17 -10.48 22.25 3.18
CA LEU A 17 -9.59 21.94 2.06
C LEU A 17 -8.74 20.73 2.41
N VAL A 18 -8.85 19.65 1.63
CA VAL A 18 -7.99 18.48 1.73
C VAL A 18 -7.01 18.48 0.56
N ILE A 19 -5.72 18.40 0.84
CA ILE A 19 -4.65 18.36 -0.17
C ILE A 19 -3.99 16.98 -0.14
N GLY A 20 -4.21 16.21 -1.20
CA GLY A 20 -3.75 14.84 -1.36
C GLY A 20 -4.90 13.84 -1.30
N GLY A 21 -5.09 13.10 -2.38
CA GLY A 21 -6.15 12.10 -2.56
C GLY A 21 -5.75 10.69 -2.15
N GLY A 22 -4.73 10.51 -1.30
CA GLY A 22 -4.34 9.21 -0.74
C GLY A 22 -5.41 8.62 0.20
N THR A 23 -5.06 7.58 0.95
CA THR A 23 -5.95 6.95 1.94
C THR A 23 -6.39 7.94 3.02
N ALA A 24 -5.43 8.64 3.62
CA ALA A 24 -5.68 9.64 4.67
C ALA A 24 -6.58 10.77 4.17
N GLY A 25 -6.27 11.36 3.01
CA GLY A 25 -7.05 12.47 2.47
C GLY A 25 -8.45 12.06 2.01
N THR A 26 -8.60 10.86 1.43
CA THR A 26 -9.93 10.33 1.11
C THR A 26 -10.78 10.16 2.37
N MET A 27 -10.21 9.60 3.45
CA MET A 27 -10.92 9.42 4.71
C MET A 27 -11.24 10.74 5.40
N ALA A 28 -10.31 11.71 5.35
CA ALA A 28 -10.54 13.05 5.87
C ALA A 28 -11.70 13.74 5.14
N ALA A 29 -11.74 13.66 3.80
CA ALA A 29 -12.81 14.23 3.01
C ALA A 29 -14.18 13.58 3.31
N LEU A 30 -14.23 12.24 3.36
CA LEU A 30 -15.44 11.50 3.74
C LEU A 30 -15.94 11.92 5.13
N THR A 31 -15.05 11.91 6.11
CA THR A 31 -15.41 12.20 7.50
C THR A 31 -15.84 13.65 7.69
N ALA A 32 -15.17 14.61 7.06
CA ALA A 32 -15.58 16.01 7.11
C ALA A 32 -16.96 16.24 6.49
N ALA A 33 -17.24 15.60 5.35
CA ALA A 33 -18.54 15.68 4.69
C ALA A 33 -19.67 15.04 5.51
N GLU A 34 -19.42 13.89 6.16
CA GLU A 34 -20.34 13.25 7.10
C GLU A 34 -20.69 14.17 8.29
N HIS A 35 -19.74 15.01 8.71
CA HIS A 35 -19.92 16.00 9.78
C HIS A 35 -20.55 17.32 9.32
N GLY A 36 -20.93 17.47 8.05
CA GLY A 36 -21.63 18.67 7.58
C GLY A 36 -20.81 19.68 6.79
N ALA A 37 -19.51 19.41 6.58
CA ALA A 37 -18.64 20.37 5.90
C ALA A 37 -18.76 20.27 4.37
N ASP A 38 -18.66 21.43 3.70
CA ASP A 38 -18.39 21.52 2.27
C ASP A 38 -16.89 21.34 2.01
N VAL A 39 -16.51 20.26 1.35
CA VAL A 39 -15.13 19.81 1.19
C VAL A 39 -14.64 20.02 -0.24
N LEU A 40 -13.43 20.57 -0.36
CA LEU A 40 -12.66 20.55 -1.61
C LEU A 40 -11.46 19.61 -1.44
N LEU A 41 -11.41 18.53 -2.22
CA LEU A 41 -10.29 17.60 -2.29
C LEU A 41 -9.44 17.89 -3.53
N LEU A 42 -8.24 18.43 -3.32
CA LEU A 42 -7.26 18.64 -4.38
C LEU A 42 -6.31 17.46 -4.49
N GLU A 43 -6.08 17.00 -5.71
CA GLU A 43 -5.11 15.95 -6.01
C GLU A 43 -4.31 16.34 -7.26
N LYS A 44 -2.97 16.29 -7.19
CA LYS A 44 -2.11 16.64 -8.33
C LYS A 44 -2.08 15.56 -9.40
N ALA A 45 -2.35 14.31 -9.02
CA ALA A 45 -2.55 13.18 -9.90
C ALA A 45 -4.06 12.95 -10.12
N HIS A 46 -4.54 11.73 -9.85
CA HIS A 46 -5.95 11.39 -9.92
C HIS A 46 -6.35 10.56 -8.69
N VAL A 47 -7.36 10.99 -7.94
CA VAL A 47 -7.73 10.42 -6.63
C VAL A 47 -8.02 8.91 -6.66
N ARG A 48 -8.45 8.36 -7.80
CA ARG A 48 -8.69 6.91 -7.98
C ARG A 48 -7.39 6.08 -7.92
N HIS A 49 -6.26 6.67 -8.30
CA HIS A 49 -4.97 5.99 -8.49
C HIS A 49 -3.78 6.81 -7.97
N SER A 50 -4.00 7.67 -6.96
CA SER A 50 -2.95 8.48 -6.33
C SER A 50 -2.62 8.00 -4.91
N GLY A 51 -1.57 8.59 -4.34
CA GLY A 51 -1.02 8.25 -3.04
C GLY A 51 -0.11 7.00 -3.07
N ALA A 52 0.48 6.67 -1.93
CA ALA A 52 1.32 5.48 -1.77
C ALA A 52 0.56 4.16 -2.06
N LEU A 53 -0.76 4.16 -1.87
CA LEU A 53 -1.67 3.03 -2.11
C LEU A 53 -2.26 2.98 -3.54
N ALA A 54 -1.69 3.67 -4.52
CA ALA A 54 -2.30 3.82 -5.85
C ALA A 54 -2.80 2.51 -6.51
N MET A 55 -2.07 1.41 -6.29
CA MET A 55 -2.35 0.07 -6.83
C MET A 55 -2.89 -0.92 -5.78
N GLY A 56 -3.22 -0.44 -4.58
CA GLY A 56 -3.62 -1.26 -3.42
C GLY A 56 -2.45 -1.77 -2.58
N MET A 57 -2.75 -2.67 -1.64
CA MET A 57 -1.81 -3.30 -0.70
C MET A 57 -2.38 -4.65 -0.26
N ASP A 58 -1.53 -5.62 0.03
CA ASP A 58 -1.93 -6.99 0.37
C ASP A 58 -2.41 -7.21 1.82
N GLY A 59 -2.29 -6.21 2.69
CA GLY A 59 -2.76 -6.27 4.08
C GLY A 59 -2.62 -4.95 4.83
N VAL A 60 -3.16 -4.88 6.05
CA VAL A 60 -2.83 -3.83 7.03
C VAL A 60 -1.78 -4.36 8.00
N ASN A 61 -0.66 -3.66 8.15
CA ASN A 61 0.49 -4.15 8.92
C ASN A 61 0.26 -4.15 10.45
N ASN A 62 -0.60 -3.24 10.94
CA ASN A 62 -0.73 -2.88 12.35
C ASN A 62 -2.19 -2.84 12.83
N ALA A 63 -3.00 -3.86 12.53
CA ALA A 63 -4.36 -3.95 13.05
C ALA A 63 -4.39 -4.57 14.45
N VAL A 64 -4.73 -3.76 15.45
CA VAL A 64 -5.03 -4.25 16.80
C VAL A 64 -6.46 -4.79 16.81
N ILE A 65 -6.60 -6.12 16.80
CA ILE A 65 -7.89 -6.80 16.82
C ILE A 65 -8.19 -7.28 18.26
N PRO A 66 -9.37 -6.95 18.83
CA PRO A 66 -9.75 -7.42 20.16
C PRO A 66 -9.66 -8.93 20.30
N GLY A 67 -9.08 -9.40 21.41
CA GLY A 67 -8.84 -10.84 21.66
C GLY A 67 -7.62 -11.43 20.94
N ARG A 68 -6.94 -10.66 20.07
CA ARG A 68 -5.66 -11.04 19.44
C ARG A 68 -4.48 -10.23 19.98
N ALA A 69 -4.68 -8.93 20.19
CA ALA A 69 -3.69 -8.04 20.78
C ALA A 69 -4.38 -6.87 21.50
N GLU A 70 -3.71 -6.30 22.50
CA GLU A 70 -4.20 -5.14 23.24
C GLU A 70 -3.57 -3.83 22.72
N PRO A 71 -4.28 -2.69 22.73
CA PRO A 71 -3.75 -1.41 22.26
C PRO A 71 -2.45 -0.99 22.95
N ASP A 72 -2.33 -1.24 24.25
CA ASP A 72 -1.16 -0.82 25.02
C ASP A 72 0.09 -1.67 24.70
N ASP A 73 -0.08 -2.95 24.33
CA ASP A 73 1.02 -3.80 23.84
C ASP A 73 1.61 -3.24 22.53
N TYR A 74 0.73 -2.83 21.61
CA TYR A 74 1.14 -2.18 20.38
C TYR A 74 1.89 -0.85 20.65
N VAL A 75 1.37 0.00 21.54
CA VAL A 75 2.05 1.26 21.92
C VAL A 75 3.44 0.99 22.50
N ALA A 76 3.58 -0.02 23.36
CA ALA A 76 4.86 -0.41 23.93
C ALA A 76 5.84 -0.92 22.85
N GLU A 77 5.37 -1.72 21.89
CA GLU A 77 6.20 -2.22 20.79
C GLU A 77 6.70 -1.09 19.89
N ILE A 78 5.83 -0.17 19.47
CA ILE A 78 6.25 0.98 18.65
C ILE A 78 7.22 1.89 19.42
N THR A 79 7.03 2.05 20.74
CA THR A 79 7.96 2.80 21.59
C THR A 79 9.35 2.16 21.58
N ARG A 80 9.45 0.81 21.66
CA ARG A 80 10.73 0.10 21.57
C ARG A 80 11.36 0.21 20.19
N ALA A 81 10.55 0.08 19.13
CA ALA A 81 11.03 0.22 17.75
C ALA A 81 11.63 1.60 17.45
N ASN A 82 11.26 2.63 18.22
CA ASN A 82 11.71 4.01 18.09
C ASN A 82 12.69 4.43 19.18
N ASP A 83 13.39 3.49 19.83
CA ASP A 83 14.39 3.75 20.87
C ASP A 83 13.89 4.71 21.97
N GLY A 84 12.60 4.62 22.31
CA GLY A 84 11.92 5.43 23.33
C GLY A 84 11.49 6.84 22.90
N ILE A 85 11.87 7.34 21.72
CA ILE A 85 11.50 8.69 21.29
C ILE A 85 10.19 8.63 20.49
N VAL A 86 9.05 8.78 21.18
CA VAL A 86 7.72 8.75 20.57
C VAL A 86 6.72 9.57 21.38
N ASP A 87 5.79 10.23 20.70
CA ASP A 87 4.59 10.78 21.33
C ASP A 87 3.53 9.67 21.44
N GLN A 88 3.48 8.96 22.57
CA GLN A 88 2.61 7.78 22.72
C GLN A 88 1.11 8.07 22.54
N SER A 89 0.65 9.31 22.77
CA SER A 89 -0.76 9.69 22.56
C SER A 89 -1.19 9.52 21.11
N THR A 90 -0.33 9.85 20.15
CA THR A 90 -0.65 9.74 18.71
C THR A 90 -0.65 8.28 18.26
N VAL A 91 0.33 7.48 18.69
CA VAL A 91 0.38 6.03 18.41
C VAL A 91 -0.83 5.32 19.01
N ARG A 92 -1.26 5.73 20.21
CA ARG A 92 -2.43 5.13 20.89
C ARG A 92 -3.75 5.42 20.18
N GLN A 93 -3.87 6.52 19.44
CA GLN A 93 -5.06 6.75 18.58
C GLN A 93 -5.18 5.66 17.52
N THR A 94 -4.09 5.33 16.83
CA THR A 94 -4.05 4.23 15.84
C THR A 94 -4.40 2.90 16.51
N ALA A 95 -3.82 2.62 17.67
CA ALA A 95 -4.04 1.37 18.41
C ALA A 95 -5.50 1.17 18.83
N THR A 96 -6.14 2.23 19.32
CA THR A 96 -7.49 2.17 19.90
C THR A 96 -8.60 2.31 18.86
N ARG A 97 -8.38 3.10 17.80
CA ARG A 97 -9.36 3.34 16.74
C ARG A 97 -9.22 2.39 15.55
N GLY A 98 -8.08 1.72 15.43
CA GLY A 98 -7.75 0.86 14.29
C GLY A 98 -8.81 -0.20 14.01
N PHE A 99 -9.33 -0.87 15.04
CA PHE A 99 -10.36 -1.88 14.88
C PHE A 99 -11.67 -1.34 14.29
N ALA A 100 -12.19 -0.24 14.83
CA ALA A 100 -13.39 0.41 14.30
C ALA A 100 -13.17 0.88 12.86
N MET A 101 -11.95 1.29 12.53
CA MET A 101 -11.58 1.65 11.16
C MET A 101 -11.56 0.43 10.22
N VAL A 102 -11.05 -0.74 10.66
CA VAL A 102 -11.16 -2.00 9.89
C VAL A 102 -12.62 -2.31 9.58
N GLN A 103 -13.50 -2.23 10.59
CA GLN A 103 -14.94 -2.47 10.40
C GLN A 103 -15.59 -1.47 9.43
N ARG A 104 -15.19 -0.20 9.50
CA ARG A 104 -15.65 0.84 8.58
C ARG A 104 -15.20 0.55 7.15
N LEU A 105 -13.93 0.19 6.93
CA LEU A 105 -13.42 -0.19 5.62
C LEU A 105 -14.12 -1.44 5.07
N GLU A 106 -14.40 -2.43 5.92
CA GLU A 106 -15.19 -3.61 5.55
C GLU A 106 -16.61 -3.22 5.09
N SER A 107 -17.26 -2.29 5.80
CA SER A 107 -18.57 -1.76 5.40
C SER A 107 -18.57 -1.02 4.05
N TYR A 108 -17.40 -0.52 3.62
CA TYR A 108 -17.23 0.08 2.30
C TYR A 108 -17.02 -0.94 1.19
N GLY A 109 -16.70 -2.20 1.53
CA GLY A 109 -16.43 -3.29 0.60
C GLY A 109 -14.98 -3.74 0.55
N VAL A 110 -14.10 -3.28 1.47
CA VAL A 110 -12.74 -3.83 1.59
C VAL A 110 -12.82 -5.22 2.22
N LYS A 111 -12.22 -6.21 1.58
CA LYS A 111 -12.22 -7.59 2.10
C LYS A 111 -10.97 -7.84 2.93
N PHE A 112 -11.20 -8.28 4.16
CA PHE A 112 -10.16 -8.77 5.07
C PHE A 112 -10.24 -10.27 5.19
N GLU A 113 -9.09 -10.94 5.30
CA GLU A 113 -9.02 -12.38 5.50
C GLU A 113 -9.64 -12.73 6.87
N LYS A 114 -10.55 -13.71 6.83
CA LYS A 114 -11.21 -14.27 8.01
C LYS A 114 -10.93 -15.76 8.06
N ASP A 115 -10.81 -16.29 9.27
CA ASP A 115 -10.72 -17.73 9.47
C ASP A 115 -12.06 -18.43 9.21
N GLU A 116 -12.06 -19.76 9.31
CA GLU A 116 -13.23 -20.62 9.13
C GLU A 116 -14.39 -20.32 10.11
N HIS A 117 -14.15 -19.51 11.14
CA HIS A 117 -15.15 -19.08 12.12
C HIS A 117 -15.65 -17.65 11.89
N GLY A 118 -15.16 -16.97 10.86
CA GLY A 118 -15.53 -15.59 10.52
C GLY A 118 -14.80 -14.52 11.34
N GLU A 119 -13.78 -14.91 12.12
CA GLU A 119 -12.94 -13.99 12.89
C GLU A 119 -11.76 -13.51 12.02
N TYR A 120 -11.24 -12.31 12.29
CA TYR A 120 -10.12 -11.76 11.50
C TYR A 120 -8.83 -12.58 11.68
N ALA A 121 -8.24 -12.99 10.55
CA ALA A 121 -7.04 -13.83 10.51
C ALA A 121 -5.76 -12.98 10.53
N VAL A 122 -5.29 -12.62 11.73
CA VAL A 122 -4.04 -11.85 11.90
C VAL A 122 -2.80 -12.74 11.95
N ARG A 123 -1.70 -12.27 11.35
CA ARG A 123 -0.39 -12.95 11.28
C ARG A 123 0.65 -12.24 12.16
N GLN A 124 1.58 -13.01 12.71
CA GLN A 124 2.71 -12.50 13.49
C GLN A 124 3.90 -12.20 12.58
N VAL A 125 4.27 -10.93 12.49
CA VAL A 125 5.50 -10.44 11.81
C VAL A 125 6.38 -9.62 12.76
N HIS A 126 5.76 -9.00 13.76
CA HIS A 126 6.43 -8.21 14.79
C HIS A 126 7.13 -9.13 15.81
N ARG A 127 8.10 -8.59 16.57
CA ARG A 127 8.81 -9.36 17.62
C ARG A 127 7.83 -9.90 18.67
N SER A 128 6.75 -9.16 18.93
CA SER A 128 5.65 -9.57 19.79
C SER A 128 4.31 -9.20 19.14
N GLY A 129 3.28 -10.03 19.29
CA GLY A 129 1.91 -9.76 18.82
C GLY A 129 1.63 -10.06 17.34
N SER A 130 0.38 -10.41 17.06
CA SER A 130 -0.14 -10.67 15.70
C SER A 130 -0.99 -9.49 15.23
N TYR A 131 -0.45 -8.68 14.33
CA TYR A 131 -1.09 -7.43 13.88
C TYR A 131 -1.34 -7.35 12.37
N VAL A 132 -0.71 -8.23 11.58
CA VAL A 132 -0.82 -8.16 10.12
C VAL A 132 -2.13 -8.81 9.69
N LEU A 133 -3.08 -8.03 9.18
CA LEU A 133 -4.37 -8.54 8.69
C LEU A 133 -4.36 -8.50 7.15
N PRO A 134 -4.32 -9.66 6.47
CA PRO A 134 -4.31 -9.73 5.01
C PRO A 134 -5.61 -9.20 4.38
N MET A 135 -5.49 -8.71 3.15
CA MET A 135 -6.57 -8.21 2.31
C MET A 135 -6.54 -8.92 0.94
N PRO A 136 -7.28 -10.03 0.78
CA PRO A 136 -7.24 -10.83 -0.46
C PRO A 136 -7.58 -10.06 -1.75
N GLU A 137 -8.34 -8.96 -1.64
CA GLU A 137 -8.71 -8.07 -2.77
C GLU A 137 -8.16 -6.65 -2.56
N GLY A 138 -7.03 -6.53 -1.87
CA GLY A 138 -6.45 -5.26 -1.46
C GLY A 138 -6.05 -4.32 -2.61
N LYS A 139 -5.88 -4.85 -3.83
CA LYS A 139 -5.67 -4.08 -5.07
C LYS A 139 -6.79 -3.08 -5.36
N ASP A 140 -8.01 -3.34 -4.87
CA ASP A 140 -9.20 -2.54 -5.18
C ASP A 140 -9.54 -1.50 -4.10
N VAL A 141 -8.78 -1.40 -3.01
CA VAL A 141 -9.06 -0.48 -1.88
C VAL A 141 -9.25 0.97 -2.34
N LYS A 142 -8.39 1.49 -3.22
CA LYS A 142 -8.53 2.85 -3.76
C LYS A 142 -9.78 3.03 -4.62
N LYS A 143 -10.20 1.99 -5.34
CA LYS A 143 -11.47 2.00 -6.11
C LYS A 143 -12.67 1.97 -5.18
N VAL A 144 -12.63 1.14 -4.13
CA VAL A 144 -13.66 1.10 -3.09
C VAL A 144 -13.86 2.49 -2.48
N LEU A 145 -12.78 3.16 -2.06
CA LEU A 145 -12.81 4.51 -1.51
C LEU A 145 -13.33 5.55 -2.51
N TYR A 146 -12.89 5.47 -3.78
CA TYR A 146 -13.37 6.35 -4.83
C TYR A 146 -14.89 6.20 -5.05
N ARG A 147 -15.41 4.97 -5.00
CA ARG A 147 -16.85 4.73 -5.06
C ARG A 147 -17.60 5.37 -3.90
N GLN A 148 -17.04 5.35 -2.69
CA GLN A 148 -17.63 6.05 -1.54
C GLN A 148 -17.70 7.57 -1.75
N LEU A 149 -16.62 8.17 -2.25
CA LEU A 149 -16.57 9.61 -2.57
C LEU A 149 -17.62 10.00 -3.63
N ARG A 150 -17.95 9.10 -4.56
CA ARG A 150 -18.89 9.36 -5.66
C ARG A 150 -20.35 9.00 -5.36
N ARG A 151 -20.67 8.46 -4.17
CA ARG A 151 -22.06 8.24 -3.74
C ARG A 151 -22.84 9.56 -3.75
N ARG A 152 -24.13 9.51 -4.11
CA ARG A 152 -24.96 10.72 -4.26
C ARG A 152 -24.95 11.63 -3.04
N GLU A 153 -25.09 11.04 -1.85
CA GLU A 153 -25.15 11.76 -0.58
C GLU A 153 -23.82 12.48 -0.27
N THR A 154 -22.71 11.84 -0.63
CA THR A 154 -21.35 12.33 -0.38
C THR A 154 -20.91 13.37 -1.41
N ARG A 155 -21.19 13.12 -2.70
CA ARG A 155 -20.73 13.98 -3.82
C ARG A 155 -21.34 15.37 -3.81
N GLU A 156 -22.47 15.56 -3.12
CA GLU A 156 -23.09 16.87 -2.94
C GLU A 156 -22.26 17.77 -2.02
N ARG A 157 -21.42 17.18 -1.15
CA ARG A 157 -20.55 17.89 -0.20
C ARG A 157 -19.07 17.83 -0.54
N ILE A 158 -18.63 16.87 -1.37
CA ILE A 158 -17.22 16.73 -1.75
C ILE A 158 -17.03 17.08 -3.21
N ARG A 159 -16.38 18.22 -3.47
CA ARG A 159 -15.82 18.57 -4.78
C ARG A 159 -14.41 18.02 -4.89
N ILE A 160 -14.11 17.31 -5.98
CA ILE A 160 -12.79 16.74 -6.26
C ILE A 160 -12.21 17.46 -7.47
N GLU A 161 -11.02 18.03 -7.29
CA GLU A 161 -10.25 18.64 -8.37
C GLU A 161 -8.94 17.87 -8.56
N ASN A 162 -8.93 17.03 -9.59
CA ASN A 162 -7.72 16.33 -10.02
C ASN A 162 -6.82 17.29 -10.80
N ARG A 163 -5.54 16.92 -10.92
CA ARG A 163 -4.52 17.71 -11.62
C ARG A 163 -4.30 19.11 -11.04
N VAL A 164 -4.61 19.35 -9.77
CA VAL A 164 -4.27 20.62 -9.11
C VAL A 164 -3.14 20.38 -8.12
N MET A 165 -2.03 21.11 -8.28
CA MET A 165 -0.87 21.03 -7.39
C MET A 165 -0.75 22.30 -6.55
N PRO A 166 -1.17 22.26 -5.27
CA PRO A 166 -0.81 23.28 -4.31
C PRO A 166 0.71 23.35 -4.10
N VAL A 167 1.21 24.58 -3.98
CA VAL A 167 2.64 24.87 -3.72
C VAL A 167 2.86 25.64 -2.42
N ARG A 168 1.79 26.25 -1.87
CA ARG A 168 1.79 26.98 -0.59
C ARG A 168 0.47 26.76 0.14
N VAL A 169 0.55 26.59 1.46
CA VAL A 169 -0.56 26.87 2.38
C VAL A 169 -0.51 28.35 2.71
N LEU A 170 -1.66 29.02 2.62
CA LEU A 170 -1.79 30.43 2.92
C LEU A 170 -2.11 30.62 4.41
N THR A 171 -1.42 31.56 5.05
CA THR A 171 -1.63 31.89 6.46
C THR A 171 -1.96 33.36 6.66
N ALA A 172 -2.92 33.63 7.55
CA ALA A 172 -3.25 34.98 8.00
C ALA A 172 -3.47 34.93 9.52
N GLU A 173 -2.98 35.94 10.24
CA GLU A 173 -3.09 35.99 11.72
C GLU A 173 -2.55 34.71 12.41
N GLY A 174 -1.51 34.10 11.83
CA GLY A 174 -0.87 32.89 12.37
C GLY A 174 -1.65 31.60 12.18
N ARG A 175 -2.76 31.58 11.43
CA ARG A 175 -3.56 30.37 11.14
C ARG A 175 -3.65 30.09 9.65
N ALA A 176 -3.88 28.83 9.27
CA ALA A 176 -4.14 28.48 7.88
C ALA A 176 -5.51 29.00 7.42
N VAL A 177 -5.56 29.56 6.21
CA VAL A 177 -6.76 30.15 5.61
C VAL A 177 -7.04 29.69 4.18
N GLY A 178 -6.20 28.80 3.64
CA GLY A 178 -6.30 28.38 2.24
C GLY A 178 -5.01 27.82 1.66
N ALA A 179 -4.95 27.73 0.34
CA ALA A 179 -3.77 27.32 -0.40
C ALA A 179 -3.69 28.02 -1.76
N ALA A 180 -2.49 28.01 -2.35
CA ALA A 180 -2.24 28.46 -3.71
C ALA A 180 -1.50 27.40 -4.50
N GLY A 181 -1.86 27.25 -5.77
CA GLY A 181 -1.33 26.23 -6.66
C GLY A 181 -1.65 26.52 -8.11
N PHE A 182 -1.58 25.49 -8.94
CA PHE A 182 -1.97 25.58 -10.34
C PHE A 182 -2.46 24.23 -10.84
N ASN A 183 -3.25 24.28 -11.90
CA ASN A 183 -3.67 23.09 -12.62
C ASN A 183 -2.50 22.60 -13.49
N THR A 184 -2.01 21.39 -13.24
CA THR A 184 -0.84 20.78 -13.90
C THR A 184 -1.11 20.35 -15.33
N ARG A 185 -2.37 20.42 -15.79
CA ARG A 185 -2.78 20.17 -17.18
C ARG A 185 -2.93 21.48 -17.95
N THR A 186 -3.70 22.43 -17.43
CA THR A 186 -4.01 23.70 -18.14
C THR A 186 -2.97 24.78 -17.89
N GLY A 187 -2.25 24.69 -16.77
CA GLY A 187 -1.31 25.71 -16.31
C GLY A 187 -1.97 26.92 -15.64
N GLY A 188 -3.30 26.91 -15.44
CA GLY A 188 -4.03 27.99 -14.78
C GLY A 188 -3.70 28.09 -13.29
N PHE A 189 -3.57 29.31 -12.77
CA PHE A 189 -3.28 29.56 -11.37
C PHE A 189 -4.56 29.39 -10.54
N VAL A 190 -4.47 28.68 -9.42
CA VAL A 190 -5.60 28.36 -8.55
C VAL A 190 -5.32 28.89 -7.15
N SER A 191 -6.29 29.62 -6.59
CA SER A 191 -6.29 30.03 -5.19
C SER A 191 -7.51 29.45 -4.49
N VAL A 192 -7.30 28.95 -3.27
CA VAL A 192 -8.36 28.33 -2.48
C VAL A 192 -8.47 29.02 -1.14
N ARG A 193 -9.68 29.43 -0.79
CA ARG A 193 -10.09 29.92 0.51
C ARG A 193 -10.73 28.79 1.31
N ALA A 194 -10.25 28.57 2.52
CA ALA A 194 -10.71 27.45 3.35
C ALA A 194 -10.92 27.86 4.81
N GLY A 195 -11.80 27.16 5.52
CA GLY A 195 -11.94 27.29 6.97
C GLY A 195 -10.82 26.58 7.72
N ALA A 196 -10.42 25.41 7.22
CA ALA A 196 -9.28 24.61 7.65
C ALA A 196 -8.60 23.90 6.46
N VAL A 197 -7.32 23.55 6.62
CA VAL A 197 -6.52 22.87 5.60
C VAL A 197 -5.96 21.57 6.16
N ILE A 198 -6.16 20.46 5.46
CA ILE A 198 -5.62 19.13 5.79
C ILE A 198 -4.58 18.75 4.75
N LEU A 199 -3.32 18.58 5.17
CA LEU A 199 -2.25 18.05 4.34
C LEU A 199 -2.19 16.51 4.47
N ALA A 200 -2.44 15.82 3.36
CA ALA A 200 -2.42 14.36 3.25
C ALA A 200 -1.63 13.92 2.01
N THR A 201 -0.50 14.57 1.75
CA THR A 201 0.28 14.49 0.50
C THR A 201 1.29 13.34 0.45
N GLY A 202 1.38 12.53 1.51
CA GLY A 202 2.30 11.39 1.57
C GLY A 202 3.76 11.76 1.92
N ALA A 203 4.67 10.83 1.64
CA ALA A 203 6.09 10.90 1.95
C ALA A 203 6.89 11.89 1.07
N CYS A 204 8.14 12.14 1.43
CA CYS A 204 9.17 12.68 0.52
C CYS A 204 10.03 11.53 -0.01
N GLY A 205 9.43 10.70 -0.86
CA GLY A 205 10.06 9.50 -1.42
C GLY A 205 11.15 9.78 -2.45
N ARG A 206 11.03 10.87 -3.21
CA ARG A 206 12.05 11.30 -4.20
C ARG A 206 13.17 12.14 -3.59
N LEU A 207 13.55 11.86 -2.34
CA LEU A 207 14.64 12.56 -1.66
C LEU A 207 16.01 12.05 -2.12
N GLY A 208 16.30 10.75 -1.94
CA GLY A 208 17.54 10.13 -2.45
C GLY A 208 17.41 9.68 -3.91
N LEU A 209 18.51 9.29 -4.55
CA LEU A 209 18.55 8.64 -5.86
C LEU A 209 18.46 7.10 -5.72
N PRO A 210 17.60 6.43 -6.52
CA PRO A 210 17.49 4.98 -6.50
C PRO A 210 18.69 4.32 -7.17
N ALA A 211 19.06 3.14 -6.66
CA ALA A 211 20.18 2.34 -7.18
C ALA A 211 19.92 1.73 -8.57
N SER A 212 18.67 1.74 -9.04
CA SER A 212 18.29 1.18 -10.35
C SER A 212 18.72 2.04 -11.55
N GLY A 213 19.17 3.27 -11.32
CA GLY A 213 19.55 4.21 -12.37
C GLY A 213 18.38 4.95 -13.03
N TYR A 214 17.12 4.65 -12.67
CA TYR A 214 15.95 5.38 -13.15
C TYR A 214 15.57 6.51 -12.20
N LEU A 215 15.59 7.76 -12.65
CA LEU A 215 15.33 8.94 -11.80
C LEU A 215 14.02 8.84 -10.99
N TYR A 216 12.97 8.27 -11.58
CA TYR A 216 11.65 8.09 -10.96
C TYR A 216 11.40 6.66 -10.47
N GLY A 217 12.44 5.82 -10.47
CA GLY A 217 12.38 4.45 -10.00
C GLY A 217 12.52 4.32 -8.49
N THR A 218 11.72 5.06 -7.72
CA THR A 218 11.79 5.09 -6.25
C THR A 218 10.97 3.99 -5.59
N TYR A 219 11.26 3.69 -4.33
CA TYR A 219 10.43 2.80 -3.49
C TYR A 219 9.00 3.35 -3.38
N GLU A 220 8.91 4.63 -3.03
CA GLU A 220 7.67 5.37 -2.91
C GLU A 220 7.09 5.78 -4.27
N ASN A 221 5.80 6.12 -4.29
CA ASN A 221 5.15 6.63 -5.50
C ASN A 221 5.94 7.81 -6.09
N PRO A 222 6.24 7.84 -7.40
CA PRO A 222 7.02 8.93 -8.02
C PRO A 222 6.40 10.33 -7.90
N THR A 223 5.15 10.43 -7.48
CA THR A 223 4.51 11.71 -7.15
C THR A 223 4.90 12.23 -5.75
N ASN A 224 5.47 11.42 -4.85
CA ASN A 224 5.89 11.82 -3.50
C ASN A 224 7.19 12.64 -3.52
N ALA A 225 7.07 13.95 -3.75
CA ALA A 225 8.19 14.89 -3.92
C ALA A 225 8.50 15.74 -2.67
N GLY A 226 7.80 15.52 -1.55
CA GLY A 226 7.97 16.33 -0.34
C GLY A 226 7.26 17.68 -0.35
N ASP A 227 6.25 17.85 -1.22
CA ASP A 227 5.43 19.07 -1.30
C ASP A 227 4.70 19.39 0.02
N GLY A 228 4.12 18.41 0.70
CA GLY A 228 3.50 18.61 2.01
C GLY A 228 4.47 19.06 3.10
N TYR A 229 5.68 18.50 3.12
CA TYR A 229 6.74 18.87 4.07
C TYR A 229 7.14 20.33 3.86
N ALA A 230 7.41 20.71 2.61
CA ALA A 230 7.74 22.08 2.25
C ALA A 230 6.59 23.04 2.56
N MET A 231 5.34 22.69 2.19
CA MET A 231 4.18 23.54 2.49
C MET A 231 3.96 23.75 3.99
N ALA A 232 4.09 22.69 4.80
CA ALA A 232 3.95 22.79 6.25
C ALA A 232 5.06 23.68 6.86
N TYR A 233 6.31 23.46 6.47
CA TYR A 233 7.45 24.28 6.91
C TYR A 233 7.26 25.77 6.54
N HIS A 234 6.84 26.05 5.31
CA HIS A 234 6.59 27.42 4.85
C HIS A 234 5.36 28.07 5.49
N ALA A 235 4.40 27.30 5.97
CA ALA A 235 3.27 27.79 6.76
C ALA A 235 3.63 28.08 8.22
N GLY A 236 4.83 27.69 8.67
CA GLY A 236 5.29 27.84 10.04
C GLY A 236 4.96 26.66 10.95
N ALA A 237 4.54 25.52 10.40
CA ALA A 237 4.34 24.31 11.20
C ALA A 237 5.70 23.73 11.64
N GLU A 238 5.71 23.12 12.81
CA GLU A 238 6.85 22.37 13.30
C GLU A 238 6.88 20.99 12.64
N LEU A 239 8.08 20.58 12.22
CA LEU A 239 8.38 19.25 11.74
C LEU A 239 9.27 18.55 12.77
N SER A 240 9.17 17.24 12.93
CA SER A 240 9.95 16.50 13.92
C SER A 240 10.58 15.25 13.32
N GLY A 241 11.71 14.82 13.89
CA GLY A 241 12.38 13.57 13.52
C GLY A 241 12.85 13.51 12.06
N ILE A 242 13.04 14.66 11.41
CA ILE A 242 13.42 14.77 9.99
C ILE A 242 14.76 14.09 9.66
N GLU A 243 15.61 13.89 10.65
CA GLU A 243 16.86 13.15 10.58
C GLU A 243 16.73 11.62 10.70
N CYS A 244 15.53 11.10 11.01
CA CYS A 244 15.20 9.67 11.09
C CYS A 244 14.61 9.20 9.75
N PHE A 245 15.47 8.76 8.84
CA PHE A 245 15.09 8.49 7.45
C PHE A 245 14.35 7.15 7.30
N GLN A 246 13.45 7.08 6.32
CA GLN A 246 12.90 5.81 5.85
C GLN A 246 13.91 5.14 4.90
N ILE A 247 14.22 3.87 5.16
CA ILE A 247 15.08 3.02 4.33
C ILE A 247 14.47 1.61 4.34
N ASN A 248 14.27 1.01 3.17
CA ASN A 248 13.54 -0.24 3.00
C ASN A 248 14.33 -1.25 2.14
N PRO A 249 14.13 -2.56 2.30
CA PRO A 249 14.65 -3.58 1.41
C PRO A 249 13.82 -3.66 0.13
N LEU A 250 14.54 -3.64 -0.99
CA LEU A 250 14.07 -3.73 -2.35
C LEU A 250 14.52 -5.03 -3.00
N ILE A 251 13.90 -5.38 -4.11
CA ILE A 251 14.47 -6.36 -5.05
C ILE A 251 15.56 -5.66 -5.87
N LYS A 252 16.70 -6.31 -6.10
CA LYS A 252 17.80 -5.73 -6.85
C LYS A 252 17.37 -5.37 -8.28
N ASP A 253 17.65 -4.12 -8.67
CA ASP A 253 17.31 -3.54 -9.98
C ASP A 253 15.81 -3.53 -10.30
N TYR A 254 14.98 -3.56 -9.26
CA TYR A 254 13.53 -3.42 -9.33
C TYR A 254 13.07 -2.35 -8.35
N ASN A 255 12.20 -1.45 -8.81
CA ASN A 255 11.70 -0.34 -8.01
C ASN A 255 10.45 -0.78 -7.25
N GLY A 256 10.59 -1.83 -6.44
CA GLY A 256 9.50 -2.39 -5.65
C GLY A 256 10.00 -3.18 -4.44
N PRO A 257 9.17 -3.26 -3.39
CA PRO A 257 9.54 -3.88 -2.12
C PRO A 257 9.91 -5.35 -2.30
N ALA A 258 10.86 -5.83 -1.51
CA ALA A 258 11.17 -7.26 -1.46
C ALA A 258 9.98 -8.09 -0.93
N CYS A 259 9.20 -7.50 -0.03
CA CYS A 259 8.04 -8.12 0.65
C CYS A 259 8.39 -9.39 1.43
N ALA A 260 9.52 -9.38 2.17
CA ALA A 260 9.91 -10.49 3.03
C ALA A 260 8.83 -10.85 4.06
N TYR A 261 8.09 -9.86 4.57
CA TYR A 261 6.96 -10.07 5.49
C TYR A 261 5.81 -10.89 4.89
N VAL A 262 5.65 -10.89 3.57
CA VAL A 262 4.66 -11.70 2.84
C VAL A 262 5.19 -13.11 2.64
N ALA A 263 6.49 -13.23 2.33
CA ALA A 263 7.16 -14.50 2.11
C ALA A 263 7.35 -15.32 3.39
N ASN A 264 7.59 -14.68 4.52
CA ASN A 264 7.90 -15.34 5.79
C ASN A 264 6.78 -16.29 6.27
N PRO A 265 5.49 -15.90 6.28
CA PRO A 265 4.40 -16.82 6.61
C PRO A 265 4.36 -18.10 5.76
N PHE A 266 4.92 -18.08 4.55
CA PHE A 266 5.02 -19.26 3.68
C PHE A 266 6.34 -20.03 3.86
N GLY A 267 7.23 -19.58 4.76
CA GLY A 267 8.53 -20.18 5.04
C GLY A 267 9.71 -19.55 4.29
N GLY A 268 9.52 -18.41 3.62
CA GLY A 268 10.59 -17.64 3.00
C GLY A 268 11.41 -16.85 4.03
N TYR A 269 12.70 -16.61 3.79
CA TYR A 269 13.55 -15.86 4.72
C TYR A 269 14.77 -15.24 4.03
N GLN A 270 15.38 -14.25 4.68
CA GLN A 270 16.55 -13.55 4.14
C GLN A 270 17.84 -14.33 4.43
N VAL A 271 18.70 -14.47 3.43
CA VAL A 271 19.98 -15.18 3.51
C VAL A 271 21.10 -14.42 2.81
N ASN A 272 22.34 -14.68 3.21
CA ASN A 272 23.53 -14.20 2.52
C ASN A 272 23.93 -15.14 1.36
N ARG A 273 25.07 -14.87 0.69
CA ARG A 273 25.55 -15.69 -0.44
C ARG A 273 25.84 -17.16 -0.08
N HIS A 274 26.01 -17.47 1.20
CA HIS A 274 26.27 -18.82 1.70
C HIS A 274 24.97 -19.56 2.06
N GLY A 275 23.81 -18.91 1.95
CA GLY A 275 22.52 -19.46 2.35
C GLY A 275 22.26 -19.37 3.85
N GLU A 276 23.08 -18.62 4.59
CA GLU A 276 22.95 -18.44 6.04
C GLU A 276 22.02 -17.27 6.34
N ARG A 277 21.12 -17.47 7.30
CA ARG A 277 20.23 -16.42 7.81
C ARG A 277 21.04 -15.49 8.73
N PHE A 278 20.88 -14.18 8.55
CA PHE A 278 21.64 -13.15 9.29
C PHE A 278 20.75 -12.13 10.02
N VAL A 279 19.42 -12.18 9.84
CA VAL A 279 18.43 -11.35 10.54
C VAL A 279 17.47 -12.22 11.35
N ASP A 280 17.25 -11.84 12.60
CA ASP A 280 16.37 -12.57 13.52
C ASP A 280 14.89 -12.23 13.30
N SER A 281 14.59 -11.00 12.85
CA SER A 281 13.24 -10.46 12.69
C SER A 281 13.09 -9.76 11.34
N ASP A 282 11.99 -10.02 10.64
CA ASP A 282 11.66 -9.36 9.36
C ASP A 282 10.88 -8.05 9.54
N TYR A 283 10.58 -7.65 10.77
CA TYR A 283 9.98 -6.34 11.07
C TYR A 283 10.90 -5.19 10.66
N TRP A 284 10.35 -4.25 9.88
CA TRP A 284 11.08 -3.09 9.41
C TRP A 284 11.42 -2.13 10.53
N SER A 285 12.72 -2.03 10.80
CA SER A 285 13.32 -1.09 11.74
C SER A 285 14.68 -0.65 11.21
N GLY A 286 15.15 0.50 11.67
CA GLY A 286 16.48 0.95 11.29
C GLY A 286 17.61 0.05 11.80
N GLN A 287 17.39 -0.71 12.88
CA GLN A 287 18.32 -1.75 13.34
C GLN A 287 18.44 -2.89 12.32
N MET A 288 17.31 -3.43 11.86
CA MET A 288 17.28 -4.47 10.83
C MET A 288 17.92 -3.98 9.51
N MET A 289 17.75 -2.70 9.16
CA MET A 289 18.45 -2.10 8.02
C MET A 289 19.96 -1.91 8.24
N ALA A 290 20.41 -1.67 9.46
CA ALA A 290 21.85 -1.63 9.77
C ALA A 290 22.49 -3.02 9.59
N GLU A 291 21.83 -4.08 10.07
CA GLU A 291 22.26 -5.48 9.87
C GLU A 291 22.31 -5.84 8.38
N PHE A 292 21.26 -5.49 7.63
CA PHE A 292 21.19 -5.71 6.19
C PHE A 292 22.31 -4.96 5.44
N ALA A 293 22.54 -3.68 5.76
CA ALA A 293 23.60 -2.88 5.14
C ALA A 293 25.00 -3.44 5.44
N ALA A 294 25.23 -3.86 6.68
CA ALA A 294 26.49 -4.49 7.07
C ALA A 294 26.71 -5.82 6.34
N GLU A 295 25.67 -6.65 6.19
CA GLU A 295 25.77 -7.93 5.47
C GLU A 295 26.08 -7.71 3.98
N VAL A 296 25.36 -6.80 3.32
CA VAL A 296 25.59 -6.42 1.91
C VAL A 296 27.01 -5.88 1.68
N ALA A 297 27.54 -5.09 2.62
CA ALA A 297 28.87 -4.51 2.52
C ALA A 297 30.01 -5.51 2.87
N SER A 298 29.69 -6.67 3.42
CA SER A 298 30.65 -7.71 3.80
C SER A 298 31.02 -8.65 2.66
N ASP A 299 31.99 -9.54 2.88
CA ASP A 299 32.36 -10.62 1.95
C ASP A 299 31.29 -11.73 1.82
N ARG A 300 30.28 -11.71 2.71
CA ARG A 300 29.12 -12.59 2.69
C ARG A 300 27.97 -12.08 1.82
N GLY A 301 27.99 -10.82 1.39
CA GLY A 301 27.06 -10.31 0.39
C GLY A 301 27.25 -10.97 -0.99
N PRO A 302 26.26 -10.95 -1.89
CA PRO A 302 24.95 -10.29 -1.80
C PRO A 302 23.94 -11.03 -0.92
N VAL A 303 22.79 -10.38 -0.68
CA VAL A 303 21.67 -10.89 0.12
C VAL A 303 20.52 -11.33 -0.78
N TYR A 304 19.83 -12.41 -0.41
CA TYR A 304 18.71 -12.97 -1.13
C TYR A 304 17.50 -13.22 -0.23
N LEU A 305 16.29 -13.08 -0.78
CA LEU A 305 15.08 -13.67 -0.24
C LEU A 305 14.98 -15.12 -0.74
N LYS A 306 15.14 -16.07 0.18
CA LYS A 306 15.15 -17.50 -0.10
C LYS A 306 13.73 -18.03 -0.27
N LEU A 307 13.42 -18.54 -1.46
CA LEU A 307 12.10 -19.06 -1.86
C LEU A 307 12.17 -20.42 -2.55
N SER A 308 13.32 -20.78 -3.12
CA SER A 308 13.50 -21.99 -3.95
C SER A 308 13.28 -23.32 -3.23
N HIS A 309 13.27 -23.32 -1.89
CA HIS A 309 12.96 -24.50 -1.08
C HIS A 309 11.46 -24.70 -0.85
N LEU A 310 10.63 -23.71 -1.19
CA LEU A 310 9.20 -23.74 -0.91
C LEU A 310 8.47 -24.73 -1.84
N PRO A 311 7.41 -25.38 -1.35
CA PRO A 311 6.58 -26.24 -2.19
C PRO A 311 5.81 -25.41 -3.23
N GLU A 312 5.42 -26.06 -4.33
CA GLU A 312 4.72 -25.44 -5.47
C GLU A 312 3.48 -24.63 -5.06
N GLU A 313 2.72 -25.10 -4.06
CA GLU A 313 1.54 -24.42 -3.55
C GLU A 313 1.88 -23.07 -2.92
N SER A 314 2.90 -23.02 -2.06
CA SER A 314 3.38 -21.78 -1.45
C SER A 314 3.94 -20.82 -2.49
N ILE A 315 4.69 -21.32 -3.47
CA ILE A 315 5.22 -20.49 -4.57
C ILE A 315 4.07 -19.89 -5.39
N SER A 316 3.09 -20.71 -5.78
CA SER A 316 1.93 -20.25 -6.55
C SER A 316 1.12 -19.20 -5.79
N ALA A 317 0.95 -19.37 -4.48
CA ALA A 317 0.28 -18.39 -3.62
C ALA A 317 1.09 -17.07 -3.54
N LEU A 318 2.41 -17.15 -3.38
CA LEU A 318 3.29 -15.98 -3.36
C LEU A 318 3.28 -15.24 -4.70
N GLU A 319 3.36 -15.95 -5.82
CA GLU A 319 3.25 -15.36 -7.16
C GLU A 319 1.89 -14.65 -7.32
N SER A 320 0.80 -15.29 -6.89
CA SER A 320 -0.53 -14.68 -6.92
C SER A 320 -0.59 -13.37 -6.11
N ILE A 321 -0.05 -13.34 -4.89
CA ILE A 321 -0.08 -12.13 -4.05
C ILE A 321 0.87 -11.06 -4.61
N LEU A 322 2.14 -11.41 -4.81
CA LEU A 322 3.22 -10.48 -5.11
C LEU A 322 3.16 -9.95 -6.54
N HIS A 323 2.71 -10.76 -7.51
CA HIS A 323 2.63 -10.37 -8.93
C HIS A 323 1.27 -9.79 -9.32
N THR A 324 0.28 -9.75 -8.43
CA THR A 324 -1.02 -9.13 -8.75
C THR A 324 -1.37 -7.93 -7.87
N THR A 325 -1.04 -7.99 -6.57
CA THR A 325 -1.43 -6.96 -5.61
C THR A 325 -0.26 -6.03 -5.31
N GLU A 326 0.86 -6.56 -4.82
CA GLU A 326 1.99 -5.72 -4.40
C GLU A 326 2.58 -4.92 -5.57
N ARG A 327 3.01 -5.61 -6.63
CA ARG A 327 3.42 -4.96 -7.87
C ARG A 327 3.14 -5.86 -9.10
N PRO A 328 2.16 -5.50 -9.95
CA PRO A 328 1.85 -6.25 -11.17
C PRO A 328 3.04 -6.49 -12.12
N THR A 329 4.02 -5.60 -12.10
CA THR A 329 5.21 -5.69 -12.96
C THR A 329 6.26 -6.68 -12.44
N ARG A 330 6.11 -7.21 -11.22
CA ARG A 330 7.09 -8.12 -10.59
C ARG A 330 7.20 -9.45 -11.34
N GLY A 331 6.07 -10.00 -11.78
CA GLY A 331 6.06 -11.24 -12.57
C GLY A 331 6.79 -11.07 -13.90
N THR A 332 6.45 -10.02 -14.67
CA THR A 332 7.12 -9.69 -15.94
C THR A 332 8.62 -9.42 -15.75
N PHE A 333 8.99 -8.77 -14.66
CA PHE A 333 10.38 -8.49 -14.31
C PHE A 333 11.19 -9.77 -14.11
N HIS A 334 10.68 -10.74 -13.35
CA HIS A 334 11.37 -12.02 -13.15
C HIS A 334 11.40 -12.85 -14.43
N ALA A 335 10.28 -12.93 -15.15
CA ALA A 335 10.20 -13.64 -16.43
C ALA A 335 11.19 -13.09 -17.46
N GLY A 336 11.33 -11.75 -17.57
CA GLY A 336 12.29 -11.10 -18.46
C GLY A 336 13.76 -11.38 -18.13
N ARG A 337 14.06 -11.88 -16.92
CA ARG A 337 15.40 -12.33 -16.49
C ARG A 337 15.58 -13.84 -16.52
N GLY A 338 14.55 -14.59 -16.89
CA GLY A 338 14.55 -16.05 -16.77
C GLY A 338 14.63 -16.54 -15.31
N HIS A 339 14.20 -15.70 -14.35
CA HIS A 339 14.17 -16.06 -12.94
C HIS A 339 12.81 -16.66 -12.59
N ASP A 340 12.83 -17.80 -11.87
CA ASP A 340 11.65 -18.49 -11.36
C ASP A 340 11.89 -18.80 -9.88
N TYR A 341 10.92 -18.50 -9.01
CA TYR A 341 11.05 -18.72 -7.57
C TYR A 341 11.31 -20.17 -7.20
N ARG A 342 10.94 -21.13 -8.05
CA ARG A 342 11.20 -22.57 -7.89
C ARG A 342 12.69 -22.92 -8.00
N THR A 343 13.47 -22.07 -8.65
CA THR A 343 14.87 -22.37 -9.01
C THR A 343 15.85 -21.27 -8.61
N HIS A 344 15.35 -20.07 -8.33
CA HIS A 344 16.16 -18.89 -8.03
C HIS A 344 15.63 -18.18 -6.78
N ASP A 345 16.54 -17.91 -5.84
CA ASP A 345 16.29 -16.99 -4.73
C ASP A 345 16.38 -15.53 -5.25
N ILE A 346 15.63 -14.61 -4.65
CA ILE A 346 15.51 -13.24 -5.17
C ILE A 346 16.61 -12.35 -4.56
N GLU A 347 17.53 -11.84 -5.37
CA GLU A 347 18.53 -10.88 -4.90
C GLU A 347 17.87 -9.58 -4.39
N MET A 348 18.30 -9.12 -3.22
CA MET A 348 17.75 -7.97 -2.53
C MET A 348 18.77 -6.83 -2.44
N HIS A 349 18.28 -5.60 -2.30
CA HIS A 349 19.09 -4.41 -2.04
C HIS A 349 18.36 -3.45 -1.09
N ILE A 350 18.94 -2.28 -0.83
CA ILE A 350 18.40 -1.24 0.06
C ILE A 350 17.91 -0.07 -0.81
N SER A 351 16.80 0.55 -0.42
CA SER A 351 16.27 1.74 -1.07
C SER A 351 17.11 2.98 -0.84
N GLU A 352 16.85 3.99 -1.65
CA GLU A 352 17.19 5.36 -1.34
C GLU A 352 16.53 5.83 -0.02
N ILE A 353 17.06 6.91 0.56
CA ILE A 353 16.47 7.55 1.73
C ILE A 353 15.20 8.33 1.35
N GLY A 354 14.23 8.36 2.26
CA GLY A 354 13.02 9.19 2.19
C GLY A 354 12.64 9.79 3.55
N LEU A 355 11.72 10.77 3.53
CA LEU A 355 11.02 11.23 4.72
C LEU A 355 9.62 10.62 4.75
N CYS A 356 9.29 9.90 5.80
CA CYS A 356 8.01 9.21 5.94
C CYS A 356 7.70 8.98 7.41
N GLY A 357 6.68 9.64 7.92
CA GLY A 357 6.25 9.48 9.30
C GLY A 357 5.57 8.13 9.54
N GLY A 358 4.96 7.50 8.54
CA GLY A 358 4.27 6.21 8.71
C GLY A 358 5.19 4.99 8.76
N HIS A 359 6.43 5.10 8.26
CA HIS A 359 7.43 4.01 8.23
C HIS A 359 8.68 4.32 9.07
N SER A 360 8.99 5.59 9.32
CA SER A 360 10.01 6.05 10.27
C SER A 360 9.38 7.06 11.24
N ALA A 361 10.11 8.05 11.73
CA ALA A 361 9.58 9.11 12.60
C ALA A 361 9.77 10.52 12.00
N SER A 362 9.86 10.63 10.68
CA SER A 362 10.14 11.91 9.99
C SER A 362 8.86 12.53 9.42
N GLY A 363 8.38 13.64 9.99
CA GLY A 363 7.08 14.20 9.57
C GLY A 363 6.74 15.58 10.14
N VAL A 364 5.56 16.07 9.80
CA VAL A 364 4.92 17.24 10.43
C VAL A 364 4.45 16.85 11.83
N ARG A 365 4.82 17.63 12.84
CA ARG A 365 4.40 17.41 14.21
C ARG A 365 2.88 17.58 14.32
N VAL A 366 2.21 16.57 14.88
CA VAL A 366 0.77 16.61 15.14
C VAL A 366 0.43 16.17 16.56
N ASP A 367 -0.68 16.66 17.08
CA ASP A 367 -1.30 16.12 18.29
C ASP A 367 -2.17 14.87 17.99
N ASP A 368 -2.84 14.37 19.03
CA ASP A 368 -3.74 13.21 18.95
C ASP A 368 -5.08 13.50 18.25
N HIS A 369 -5.27 14.71 17.73
CA HIS A 369 -6.37 15.14 16.86
C HIS A 369 -5.89 15.49 15.45
N ALA A 370 -4.65 15.11 15.09
CA ALA A 370 -3.99 15.42 13.82
C ALA A 370 -3.72 16.93 13.58
N ARG A 371 -3.84 17.78 14.60
CA ARG A 371 -3.59 19.23 14.48
C ARG A 371 -2.09 19.50 14.47
N THR A 372 -1.64 20.36 13.57
CA THR A 372 -0.27 20.85 13.58
C THR A 372 -0.10 22.00 14.59
N THR A 373 1.11 22.51 14.73
CA THR A 373 1.37 23.71 15.56
C THR A 373 0.83 25.01 14.94
N VAL A 374 0.42 24.99 13.67
CA VAL A 374 -0.30 26.10 13.03
C VAL A 374 -1.81 25.85 13.19
N PRO A 375 -2.55 26.76 13.85
CA PRO A 375 -3.99 26.62 14.00
C PRO A 375 -4.71 26.43 12.65
N ARG A 376 -5.67 25.50 12.65
CA ARG A 376 -6.48 25.10 11.48
C ARG A 376 -5.70 24.46 10.32
N LEU A 377 -4.43 24.12 10.55
CA LEU A 377 -3.65 23.26 9.67
C LEU A 377 -3.52 21.88 10.31
N TYR A 378 -3.81 20.85 9.54
CA TYR A 378 -3.73 19.44 9.94
C TYR A 378 -2.75 18.70 9.03
N ALA A 379 -2.16 17.62 9.55
CA ALA A 379 -1.37 16.70 8.75
C ALA A 379 -1.77 15.24 9.07
N ALA A 380 -1.84 14.40 8.04
CA ALA A 380 -2.27 13.01 8.17
C ALA A 380 -1.58 12.08 7.15
N GLY A 381 -1.62 10.77 7.40
CA GLY A 381 -0.88 9.78 6.62
C GLY A 381 0.63 9.84 6.85
N ASP A 382 1.41 9.43 5.84
CA ASP A 382 2.88 9.41 5.90
C ASP A 382 3.54 10.79 6.06
N LEU A 383 2.77 11.87 5.95
CA LEU A 383 3.25 13.23 6.21
C LEU A 383 3.30 13.53 7.73
N ALA A 384 2.39 12.95 8.52
CA ALA A 384 2.31 13.20 9.95
C ALA A 384 3.40 12.43 10.69
N CYS A 385 4.06 13.06 11.67
CA CYS A 385 5.08 12.45 12.52
C CYS A 385 4.45 11.47 13.53
N VAL A 386 3.91 10.36 13.04
CA VAL A 386 3.31 9.28 13.85
C VAL A 386 3.94 7.96 13.43
N PRO A 387 4.99 7.51 14.14
CA PRO A 387 5.84 6.44 13.67
C PRO A 387 5.11 5.10 13.57
N HIS A 388 5.42 4.34 12.52
CA HIS A 388 4.84 3.02 12.23
C HIS A 388 3.30 3.01 12.19
N ASN A 389 2.64 4.11 11.80
CA ASN A 389 1.19 4.13 11.69
C ASN A 389 0.68 3.33 10.45
N TYR A 390 1.51 3.20 9.41
CA TYR A 390 1.22 2.57 8.12
C TYR A 390 -0.20 2.90 7.59
N MET A 391 -0.80 1.98 6.83
CA MET A 391 -2.09 2.24 6.19
C MET A 391 -3.23 2.50 7.18
N ILE A 392 -3.31 1.75 8.29
CA ILE A 392 -4.42 1.89 9.23
C ILE A 392 -4.35 3.22 9.98
N GLY A 393 -3.15 3.66 10.37
CA GLY A 393 -2.93 4.96 10.98
C GLY A 393 -3.21 6.10 10.00
N ALA A 394 -2.89 5.95 8.72
CA ALA A 394 -3.27 6.93 7.71
C ALA A 394 -4.79 7.16 7.65
N PHE A 395 -5.59 6.10 7.71
CA PHE A 395 -7.05 6.22 7.80
C PHE A 395 -7.51 6.86 9.11
N VAL A 396 -6.96 6.43 10.26
CA VAL A 396 -7.32 6.97 11.58
C VAL A 396 -7.00 8.47 11.69
N PHE A 397 -5.82 8.90 11.24
CA PHE A 397 -5.45 10.32 11.28
C PHE A 397 -6.19 11.15 10.22
N GLY A 398 -6.57 10.54 9.09
CA GLY A 398 -7.50 11.15 8.15
C GLY A 398 -8.88 11.41 8.79
N ASP A 399 -9.45 10.40 9.45
CA ASP A 399 -10.72 10.49 10.19
C ASP A 399 -10.68 11.57 11.29
N LEU A 400 -9.64 11.56 12.13
CA LEU A 400 -9.43 12.57 13.17
C LEU A 400 -9.35 13.99 12.59
N ALA A 401 -8.53 14.19 11.54
CA ALA A 401 -8.38 15.48 10.91
C ALA A 401 -9.69 15.97 10.28
N GLY A 402 -10.41 15.08 9.59
CA GLY A 402 -11.69 15.40 8.95
C GLY A 402 -12.77 15.80 9.96
N ALA A 403 -12.91 15.03 11.05
CA ALA A 403 -13.87 15.31 12.10
C ALA A 403 -13.58 16.64 12.81
N ASP A 404 -12.31 16.91 13.13
CA ASP A 404 -11.94 18.15 13.83
C ASP A 404 -11.98 19.37 12.91
N ALA A 405 -11.59 19.24 11.63
CA ALA A 405 -11.61 20.35 10.68
C ALA A 405 -13.05 20.78 10.30
N ALA A 406 -14.03 19.87 10.37
CA ALA A 406 -15.41 20.14 9.95
C ALA A 406 -16.12 21.23 10.77
N GLN A 407 -15.59 21.62 11.92
CA GLN A 407 -16.16 22.68 12.76
C GLN A 407 -15.92 24.10 12.21
N TYR A 408 -15.04 24.27 11.22
CA TYR A 408 -14.64 25.59 10.71
C TYR A 408 -15.39 25.97 9.44
N LYS A 409 -15.65 27.28 9.31
CA LYS A 409 -16.24 27.92 8.12
C LYS A 409 -15.20 28.71 7.33
N PRO A 410 -15.42 28.93 6.02
CA PRO A 410 -14.46 29.58 5.14
C PRO A 410 -13.95 30.89 5.71
N TYR A 411 -12.68 31.17 5.47
CA TYR A 411 -12.07 32.42 5.88
C TYR A 411 -12.67 33.63 5.13
N GLU A 412 -13.30 34.56 5.86
CA GLU A 412 -14.01 35.71 5.29
C GLU A 412 -13.12 36.91 4.91
N GLY A 413 -11.85 36.95 5.33
CA GLY A 413 -10.94 38.06 5.05
C GLY A 413 -10.26 37.99 3.68
N GLU A 414 -9.47 39.00 3.30
CA GLU A 414 -8.69 38.94 2.05
C GLU A 414 -7.55 37.91 2.16
N LEU A 415 -7.31 37.14 1.09
CA LEU A 415 -6.17 36.22 1.03
C LEU A 415 -4.85 37.01 0.98
N PRO A 416 -3.79 36.54 1.66
CA PRO A 416 -2.50 37.23 1.75
C PRO A 416 -1.83 37.38 0.37
N GLN A 417 -1.86 38.60 -0.17
CA GLN A 417 -1.41 38.90 -1.54
C GLN A 417 0.09 38.69 -1.76
N ASP A 418 0.90 38.89 -0.72
CA ASP A 418 2.33 38.59 -0.73
C ASP A 418 2.58 37.09 -0.93
N GLN A 419 1.90 36.24 -0.18
CA GLN A 419 2.04 34.78 -0.29
C GLN A 419 1.51 34.25 -1.64
N LEU A 420 0.45 34.85 -2.19
CA LEU A 420 -0.04 34.54 -3.54
C LEU A 420 1.00 34.88 -4.62
N ARG A 421 1.66 36.04 -4.53
CA ARG A 421 2.74 36.41 -5.45
C ARG A 421 3.94 35.47 -5.35
N ASP A 422 4.31 35.06 -4.13
CA ASP A 422 5.41 34.11 -3.93
C ASP A 422 5.10 32.74 -4.52
N ALA A 423 3.85 32.26 -4.37
CA ALA A 423 3.38 31.02 -5.00
C ALA A 423 3.41 31.13 -6.54
N HIS A 424 2.92 32.25 -7.08
CA HIS A 424 2.91 32.54 -8.51
C HIS A 424 4.34 32.57 -9.09
N GLU A 425 5.27 33.25 -8.42
CA GLU A 425 6.68 33.31 -8.83
C GLU A 425 7.33 31.92 -8.81
N LEU A 426 7.08 31.12 -7.77
CA LEU A 426 7.60 29.74 -7.68
C LEU A 426 7.15 28.90 -8.88
N ILE A 427 5.88 29.00 -9.27
CA ILE A 427 5.29 28.21 -10.35
C ILE A 427 5.80 28.68 -11.71
N TYR A 428 5.75 29.99 -11.99
CA TYR A 428 5.87 30.51 -13.36
C TYR A 428 7.25 31.06 -13.72
N ARG A 429 8.17 31.26 -12.76
CA ARG A 429 9.55 31.67 -13.06
C ARG A 429 10.19 30.84 -14.18
N PRO A 430 10.06 29.50 -14.24
CA PRO A 430 10.70 28.69 -15.28
C PRO A 430 10.28 29.05 -16.71
N LEU A 431 9.10 29.66 -16.93
CA LEU A 431 8.66 30.11 -18.26
C LEU A 431 9.47 31.31 -18.77
N ARG A 432 10.18 32.04 -17.90
CA ARG A 432 11.05 33.17 -18.28
C ARG A 432 12.42 32.71 -18.80
N SER A 433 12.75 31.44 -18.62
CA SER A 433 14.01 30.84 -19.06
C SER A 433 13.76 29.50 -19.76
N PRO A 434 12.96 29.45 -20.85
CA PRO A 434 12.54 28.19 -21.47
C PRO A 434 13.71 27.32 -21.94
N ASP A 435 14.85 27.93 -22.29
CA ASP A 435 16.08 27.25 -22.70
C ASP A 435 17.08 27.03 -21.55
N GLY A 436 16.66 27.27 -20.30
CA GLY A 436 17.44 26.98 -19.10
C GLY A 436 17.66 25.47 -18.88
N PRO A 437 18.46 25.09 -17.87
CA PRO A 437 18.73 23.68 -17.58
C PRO A 437 17.42 22.90 -17.37
N PRO A 438 17.24 21.75 -18.03
CA PRO A 438 16.02 20.98 -17.92
C PRO A 438 15.94 20.33 -16.54
N GLN A 439 14.74 20.29 -15.98
CA GLN A 439 14.47 19.76 -14.64
C GLN A 439 15.14 18.41 -14.33
N PRO A 440 15.15 17.38 -15.21
CA PRO A 440 15.73 16.09 -14.86
C PRO A 440 17.22 16.16 -14.52
N GLN A 441 17.97 17.07 -15.15
CA GLN A 441 19.40 17.26 -14.86
C GLN A 441 19.63 17.92 -13.51
N VAL A 442 18.80 18.93 -13.19
CA VAL A 442 18.87 19.64 -11.91
C VAL A 442 18.43 18.73 -10.76
N GLU A 443 17.33 17.97 -10.94
CA GLU A 443 16.86 16.99 -9.96
C GLU A 443 17.91 15.90 -9.71
N TYR A 444 18.48 15.33 -10.79
CA TYR A 444 19.54 14.32 -10.66
C TYR A 444 20.74 14.86 -9.87
N LYS A 445 21.21 16.08 -10.21
CA LYS A 445 22.33 16.72 -9.51
C LYS A 445 22.03 16.93 -8.02
N LEU A 446 20.83 17.40 -7.69
CA LEU A 446 20.36 17.60 -6.31
C LEU A 446 20.39 16.30 -5.51
N ARG A 447 19.69 15.28 -6.01
CA ARG A 447 19.53 14.00 -5.32
C ARG A 447 20.84 13.21 -5.27
N ARG A 448 21.77 13.45 -6.20
CA ARG A 448 23.15 12.93 -6.11
C ARG A 448 23.87 13.48 -4.88
N PHE A 449 23.77 14.78 -4.60
CA PHE A 449 24.35 15.35 -3.37
C PHE A 449 23.69 14.81 -2.11
N VAL A 450 22.39 14.53 -2.15
CA VAL A 450 21.69 13.82 -1.06
C VAL A 450 22.34 12.45 -0.81
N ASN A 451 22.53 11.63 -1.86
CA ASN A 451 23.16 10.32 -1.72
C ASN A 451 24.63 10.39 -1.28
N ASP A 452 25.40 11.34 -1.81
CA ASP A 452 26.84 11.46 -1.50
C ASP A 452 27.09 11.90 -0.05
N TYR A 453 26.21 12.75 0.50
CA TYR A 453 26.51 13.52 1.71
C TYR A 453 25.47 13.44 2.84
N VAL A 454 24.22 13.10 2.54
CA VAL A 454 23.13 13.05 3.54
C VAL A 454 22.78 11.62 3.92
N ALA A 455 22.83 10.70 2.96
CA ALA A 455 22.55 9.29 3.21
C ALA A 455 23.50 8.68 4.26
N PRO A 456 22.99 7.80 5.15
CA PRO A 456 23.80 7.13 6.15
C PRO A 456 24.78 6.13 5.48
N PRO A 457 25.97 5.92 6.04
CA PRO A 457 26.48 6.55 7.27
C PRO A 457 26.81 8.04 7.11
N LYS A 458 26.41 8.82 8.10
CA LYS A 458 26.49 10.30 8.15
C LYS A 458 27.76 10.76 8.87
N SER A 459 28.15 12.01 8.63
CA SER A 459 29.13 12.74 9.45
C SER A 459 28.95 14.25 9.33
N GLY A 460 29.38 15.02 10.32
CA GLY A 460 29.28 16.48 10.33
C GLY A 460 29.92 17.12 9.09
N ALA A 461 31.08 16.61 8.67
CA ALA A 461 31.76 17.06 7.45
C ALA A 461 30.95 16.80 6.17
N ARG A 462 30.35 15.60 6.01
CA ARG A 462 29.52 15.30 4.83
C ARG A 462 28.28 16.18 4.81
N LEU A 463 27.57 16.26 5.93
CA LEU A 463 26.36 17.08 6.05
C LEU A 463 26.64 18.57 5.79
N SER A 464 27.78 19.08 6.24
CA SER A 464 28.22 20.45 5.97
C SER A 464 28.46 20.70 4.47
N LEU A 465 29.12 19.77 3.78
CA LEU A 465 29.28 19.82 2.31
C LEU A 465 27.94 19.73 1.56
N ALA A 466 26.96 18.98 2.09
CA ALA A 466 25.61 18.93 1.53
C ALA A 466 24.96 20.33 1.58
N LEU A 467 25.04 21.02 2.71
CA LEU A 467 24.47 22.36 2.87
C LEU A 467 25.12 23.38 1.93
N GLU A 468 26.45 23.34 1.78
CA GLU A 468 27.16 24.17 0.78
C GLU A 468 26.72 23.86 -0.66
N ALA A 469 26.49 22.58 -0.98
CA ALA A 469 25.98 22.18 -2.28
C ALA A 469 24.56 22.70 -2.51
N PHE A 470 23.65 22.55 -1.54
CA PHE A 470 22.27 23.02 -1.64
C PHE A 470 22.15 24.54 -1.73
N GLU A 471 23.06 25.28 -1.10
CA GLU A 471 23.13 26.74 -1.25
C GLU A 471 23.57 27.13 -2.67
N ARG A 472 24.62 26.50 -3.21
CA ARG A 472 25.03 26.72 -4.61
C ARG A 472 23.92 26.36 -5.60
N MET A 473 23.14 25.32 -5.31
CA MET A 473 22.04 24.89 -6.16
C MET A 473 20.86 25.86 -6.22
N ARG A 474 20.78 26.87 -5.34
CA ARG A 474 19.75 27.92 -5.47
C ARG A 474 19.79 28.58 -6.85
N LYS A 475 21.00 28.80 -7.39
CA LYS A 475 21.18 29.35 -8.73
C LYS A 475 20.71 28.38 -9.81
N ASP A 476 21.14 27.12 -9.75
CA ASP A 476 20.75 26.10 -10.73
C ASP A 476 19.23 25.92 -10.80
N ILE A 477 18.55 25.91 -9.64
CA ILE A 477 17.09 25.85 -9.52
C ILE A 477 16.46 27.13 -10.07
N ALA A 478 17.02 28.31 -9.76
CA ALA A 478 16.53 29.59 -10.25
C ALA A 478 16.51 29.67 -11.79
N GLU A 479 17.50 29.08 -12.44
CA GLU A 479 17.71 29.10 -13.89
C GLU A 479 16.97 27.97 -14.64
N MET A 480 16.31 27.03 -13.95
CA MET A 480 15.56 25.94 -14.60
C MET A 480 14.53 26.47 -15.62
N GLY A 481 14.45 25.78 -16.76
CA GLY A 481 13.52 26.12 -17.83
C GLY A 481 12.30 25.22 -17.91
N ALA A 482 11.15 25.80 -18.30
CA ALA A 482 9.94 25.07 -18.66
C ALA A 482 9.22 25.74 -19.84
N ARG A 483 8.44 24.95 -20.56
CA ARG A 483 7.61 25.33 -21.71
C ARG A 483 6.16 24.86 -21.57
N THR A 484 5.92 23.85 -20.73
CA THR A 484 4.59 23.22 -20.54
C THR A 484 4.17 23.19 -19.08
N PRO A 485 2.85 23.10 -18.78
CA PRO A 485 2.35 22.89 -17.42
C PRO A 485 2.96 21.69 -16.69
N HIS A 486 3.23 20.61 -17.43
CA HIS A 486 3.90 19.43 -16.88
C HIS A 486 5.33 19.76 -16.41
N GLU A 487 6.10 20.49 -17.23
CA GLU A 487 7.45 20.91 -16.86
C GLU A 487 7.45 21.91 -15.68
N LEU A 488 6.44 22.78 -15.57
CA LEU A 488 6.26 23.64 -14.40
C LEU A 488 6.06 22.82 -13.12
N MET A 489 5.20 21.79 -13.18
CA MET A 489 5.00 20.86 -12.07
C MET A 489 6.31 20.21 -11.65
N ARG A 490 7.08 19.70 -12.62
CA ARG A 490 8.39 19.10 -12.32
C ARG A 490 9.37 20.09 -11.71
N CYS A 491 9.42 21.34 -12.18
CA CYS A 491 10.28 22.39 -11.62
C CYS A 491 9.89 22.75 -10.18
N ALA A 492 8.59 22.83 -9.88
CA ALA A 492 8.09 23.05 -8.52
C ALA A 492 8.51 21.89 -7.59
N GLU A 493 8.39 20.64 -8.05
CA GLU A 493 8.81 19.45 -7.30
C GLU A 493 10.30 19.49 -6.90
N VAL A 494 11.20 19.95 -7.77
CA VAL A 494 12.63 20.10 -7.42
C VAL A 494 12.84 21.10 -6.29
N THR A 495 12.02 22.16 -6.22
CA THR A 495 12.09 23.13 -5.12
C THR A 495 11.73 22.46 -3.79
N PHE A 496 10.68 21.63 -3.76
CA PHE A 496 10.28 20.89 -2.56
C PHE A 496 11.31 19.84 -2.13
N ILE A 497 11.89 19.10 -3.09
CA ILE A 497 12.97 18.15 -2.81
C ILE A 497 14.17 18.87 -2.19
N ARG A 498 14.51 20.07 -2.68
CA ARG A 498 15.64 20.85 -2.16
C ARG A 498 15.37 21.34 -0.73
N ASP A 499 14.15 21.79 -0.44
CA ASP A 499 13.77 22.16 0.92
C ASP A 499 13.89 20.96 1.86
N CYS A 500 13.32 19.81 1.48
CA CYS A 500 13.42 18.57 2.25
C CYS A 500 14.87 18.10 2.46
N ALA A 501 15.72 18.23 1.44
CA ALA A 501 17.13 17.88 1.51
C ALA A 501 17.90 18.78 2.51
N GLU A 502 17.64 20.10 2.51
CA GLU A 502 18.25 21.00 3.48
C GLU A 502 17.75 20.70 4.91
N MET A 503 16.44 20.49 5.08
CA MET A 503 15.86 20.13 6.38
C MET A 503 16.49 18.83 6.93
N ALA A 504 16.60 17.80 6.09
CA ALA A 504 17.24 16.52 6.42
C ALA A 504 18.72 16.66 6.82
N ALA A 505 19.48 17.47 6.07
CA ALA A 505 20.90 17.69 6.34
C ALA A 505 21.11 18.49 7.65
N ARG A 506 20.35 19.56 7.87
CA ARG A 506 20.46 20.38 9.09
C ARG A 506 20.00 19.63 10.34
N ALA A 507 18.88 18.91 10.26
CA ALA A 507 18.41 18.07 11.37
C ALA A 507 19.44 16.99 11.71
N SER A 508 20.02 16.36 10.69
CA SER A 508 21.06 15.35 10.90
C SER A 508 22.35 15.92 11.48
N LEU A 509 22.69 17.17 11.13
CA LEU A 509 23.88 17.86 11.66
C LEU A 509 23.67 18.25 13.13
N ALA A 510 22.46 18.69 13.45
CA ALA A 510 22.06 19.09 14.80
C ALA A 510 22.19 17.93 15.81
N ARG A 511 21.62 16.77 15.49
CA ARG A 511 21.67 15.58 16.37
C ARG A 511 23.06 14.94 16.32
N THR A 512 23.80 15.04 17.42
CA THR A 512 25.19 14.53 17.55
C THR A 512 25.24 13.20 18.32
N GLU A 513 24.46 12.21 17.87
CA GLU A 513 24.46 10.82 18.34
C GLU A 513 24.14 9.87 17.18
N SER A 514 24.19 8.56 17.41
CA SER A 514 23.59 7.54 16.54
C SER A 514 22.40 6.90 17.24
N ARG A 515 21.25 6.84 16.55
CA ARG A 515 19.99 6.25 17.06
C ARG A 515 19.19 5.66 15.91
N TRP A 516 18.31 4.69 16.20
CA TRP A 516 17.45 4.03 15.21
C TRP A 516 18.24 3.28 14.13
N GLY A 517 19.38 2.68 14.48
CA GLY A 517 20.25 1.97 13.54
C GLY A 517 20.59 2.81 12.30
N LEU A 518 20.35 2.28 11.10
CA LEU A 518 20.71 2.94 9.85
C LEU A 518 19.89 4.22 9.59
N TYR A 519 18.73 4.41 10.21
CA TYR A 519 17.89 5.60 9.96
C TYR A 519 18.58 6.89 10.40
N HIS A 520 19.43 6.83 11.45
CA HIS A 520 20.32 7.91 11.86
C HIS A 520 21.64 7.36 12.41
N ASP A 521 22.48 6.85 11.51
CA ASP A 521 23.84 6.41 11.83
C ASP A 521 24.88 7.51 11.54
N ARG A 522 25.53 8.04 12.59
CA ARG A 522 26.63 9.01 12.53
C ARG A 522 27.96 8.36 12.90
N THR A 523 28.87 8.33 11.94
CA THR A 523 30.22 7.75 12.14
C THR A 523 31.12 8.57 13.05
N ASP A 524 30.89 9.87 13.16
CA ASP A 524 31.59 10.79 14.07
C ASP A 524 31.00 10.83 15.49
N HIS A 525 29.78 10.30 15.66
CA HIS A 525 29.07 10.15 16.94
C HIS A 525 28.40 8.78 17.04
N PRO A 526 29.15 7.66 17.05
CA PRO A 526 28.60 6.33 16.80
C PRO A 526 27.75 5.76 17.94
N ALA A 527 27.71 6.40 19.10
CA ALA A 527 26.98 5.93 20.28
C ALA A 527 25.65 6.66 20.45
N ARG A 528 24.66 5.95 20.99
CA ARG A 528 23.41 6.53 21.50
C ARG A 528 23.70 7.36 22.76
N ASP A 529 23.15 8.57 22.84
CA ASP A 529 23.33 9.49 23.98
C ASP A 529 21.97 9.89 24.56
N ASP A 530 21.44 9.05 25.46
CA ASP A 530 20.18 9.33 26.15
C ASP A 530 20.27 10.53 27.12
N ALA A 531 21.48 10.93 27.55
CA ALA A 531 21.63 12.06 28.47
C ALA A 531 21.40 13.40 27.77
N SER A 532 21.88 13.55 26.53
CA SER A 532 21.75 14.80 25.77
C SER A 532 20.60 14.79 24.77
N TRP A 533 20.25 13.63 24.23
CA TRP A 533 19.43 13.52 23.00
C TRP A 533 18.17 12.68 23.12
N PHE A 534 17.75 12.28 24.34
CA PHE A 534 16.44 11.66 24.59
C PHE A 534 15.28 12.67 24.49
N HIS A 535 15.15 13.29 23.32
CA HIS A 535 14.27 14.40 23.00
C HIS A 535 13.79 14.28 21.55
N HIS A 536 12.61 14.80 21.25
CA HIS A 536 12.25 15.15 19.89
C HIS A 536 13.10 16.33 19.41
N LEU A 537 13.45 16.34 18.13
CA LEU A 537 14.10 17.48 17.49
C LEU A 537 13.09 18.13 16.56
N ASP A 538 12.52 19.25 17.03
CA ASP A 538 11.53 19.99 16.27
C ASP A 538 12.23 21.08 15.44
N LEU A 539 11.95 21.09 14.14
CA LEU A 539 12.39 22.06 13.14
C LEU A 539 11.23 22.99 12.81
N HIS A 540 11.50 24.29 12.74
CA HIS A 540 10.54 25.28 12.27
C HIS A 540 11.22 26.39 11.49
N LYS A 541 10.40 27.16 10.75
CA LYS A 541 10.82 28.39 10.09
C LYS A 541 10.63 29.57 11.03
N SER A 542 11.70 30.28 11.34
CA SER A 542 11.62 31.47 12.19
C SER A 542 11.13 32.71 11.41
N PRO A 543 10.74 33.80 12.10
CA PRO A 543 10.29 35.03 11.43
C PRO A 543 11.34 35.67 10.50
N SER A 544 12.64 35.41 10.69
CA SER A 544 13.69 35.84 9.77
C SER A 544 13.76 34.99 8.49
N GLY A 545 13.05 33.87 8.45
CA GLY A 545 13.05 32.89 7.38
C GLY A 545 14.06 31.75 7.54
N SER A 546 14.78 31.70 8.66
CA SER A 546 15.80 30.69 8.96
C SER A 546 15.20 29.37 9.46
N MET A 547 15.92 28.27 9.24
CA MET A 547 15.63 26.95 9.82
C MET A 547 16.18 26.88 11.25
N GLU A 548 15.30 26.81 12.25
CA GLU A 548 15.67 26.76 13.65
C GLU A 548 15.17 25.50 14.35
N PHE A 549 15.95 25.03 15.32
CA PHE A 549 15.70 23.77 16.03
C PHE A 549 15.38 23.99 17.50
N THR A 550 14.50 23.12 18.02
CA THR A 550 14.19 23.01 19.44
C THR A 550 14.25 21.54 19.85
N ALA A 551 15.04 21.22 20.87
CA ALA A 551 15.02 19.92 21.51
C ALA A 551 13.87 19.88 22.52
N ARG A 552 12.78 19.17 22.19
CA ARG A 552 11.60 19.02 23.04
C ARG A 552 11.66 17.69 23.79
N PRO A 553 11.48 17.67 25.11
CA PRO A 553 11.52 16.41 25.87
C PRO A 553 10.38 15.49 25.45
N VAL A 554 10.65 14.18 25.50
CA VAL A 554 9.63 13.16 25.29
C VAL A 554 8.58 13.29 26.40
N ALA A 555 7.29 13.28 26.01
CA ALA A 555 6.20 13.35 26.97
C ALA A 555 6.21 12.11 27.90
N PRO A 556 5.67 12.23 29.13
CA PRO A 556 5.49 11.05 29.99
C PRO A 556 4.72 9.96 29.26
N TYR A 557 5.23 8.74 29.31
CA TYR A 557 4.58 7.60 28.67
C TYR A 557 3.21 7.30 29.30
N LEU A 558 2.22 7.09 28.43
CA LEU A 558 0.91 6.57 28.79
C LEU A 558 0.99 5.08 29.13
N VAL A 559 1.86 4.34 28.43
CA VAL A 559 2.16 2.93 28.61
C VAL A 559 3.64 2.79 29.00
N PRO A 560 3.95 2.32 30.22
CA PRO A 560 5.33 2.15 30.67
C PRO A 560 6.11 1.14 29.80
N VAL A 561 7.35 1.48 29.45
CA VAL A 561 8.27 0.58 28.74
C VAL A 561 9.54 0.46 29.57
N PRO A 562 9.85 -0.70 30.18
CA PRO A 562 10.91 -0.82 31.19
C PRO A 562 12.30 -0.32 30.77
N ASP A 563 12.64 -0.44 29.48
CA ASP A 563 13.95 -0.07 28.95
C ASP A 563 14.13 1.45 28.76
N PHE A 564 13.05 2.22 28.85
CA PHE A 564 13.05 3.66 28.55
C PHE A 564 12.28 4.44 29.61
N THR A 565 12.82 5.58 30.04
CA THR A 565 12.15 6.47 30.99
C THR A 565 12.32 7.92 30.55
N PRO A 566 11.24 8.59 30.12
CA PRO A 566 11.29 10.01 29.81
C PRO A 566 11.72 10.81 31.04
N THR A 567 12.77 11.60 30.90
CA THR A 567 13.34 12.43 31.97
C THR A 567 12.55 13.74 32.19
N GLY A 568 11.73 14.15 31.22
CA GLY A 568 10.99 15.40 31.24
C GLY A 568 11.89 16.64 31.14
N GLY A 569 11.38 17.80 31.56
CA GLY A 569 12.13 19.07 31.59
C GLY A 569 11.56 20.16 30.67
N PRO A 570 12.19 21.34 30.58
CA PRO A 570 11.83 22.37 29.61
C PRO A 570 12.46 22.07 28.24
N SER A 571 11.79 22.50 27.17
CA SER A 571 12.38 22.48 25.82
C SER A 571 13.63 23.37 25.75
N ARG A 572 14.65 22.91 25.02
CA ARG A 572 15.90 23.65 24.78
C ARG A 572 15.93 24.17 23.35
N HIS A 573 15.88 25.50 23.20
CA HIS A 573 16.07 26.14 21.90
C HIS A 573 17.54 26.02 21.46
N LEU A 574 17.76 25.43 20.29
CA LEU A 574 19.08 25.24 19.69
C LEU A 574 19.40 26.33 18.65
N GLY A 575 18.37 26.98 18.09
CA GLY A 575 18.52 28.02 17.08
C GLY A 575 18.94 27.46 15.72
N GLU A 576 19.66 28.27 14.95
CA GLU A 576 20.20 27.88 13.66
C GLU A 576 21.39 26.91 13.80
N VAL A 577 21.42 25.88 12.96
CA VAL A 577 22.53 24.93 12.89
C VAL A 577 23.37 25.25 11.67
N HIS A 578 24.63 25.65 11.91
CA HIS A 578 25.56 26.08 10.86
C HIS A 578 26.49 24.95 10.42
N PRO A 579 26.89 24.91 9.13
CA PRO A 579 27.91 23.98 8.65
C PRO A 579 29.21 24.11 9.45
N GLU A 580 29.86 22.98 9.68
CA GLU A 580 31.21 22.91 10.22
C GLU A 580 32.23 23.29 9.13
N GLY A 581 33.36 23.87 9.53
CA GLY A 581 34.44 24.19 8.60
C GLY A 581 35.13 22.92 8.08
N VAL A 582 34.85 22.52 6.84
CA VAL A 582 35.49 21.35 6.22
C VAL A 582 36.76 21.78 5.50
N ALA A 583 37.94 21.48 6.06
CA ALA A 583 39.20 21.79 5.42
C ALA A 583 39.37 21.00 4.12
N THR A 584 39.36 21.68 2.98
CA THR A 584 39.70 21.07 1.68
C THR A 584 41.22 20.87 1.59
N ALA A 585 41.73 19.82 2.24
CA ALA A 585 43.13 19.38 2.24
C ALA A 585 44.18 20.41 2.72
N GLY A 586 44.72 20.23 3.92
CA GLY A 586 46.03 20.79 4.28
C GLY A 586 47.16 20.18 3.42
N ALA A 587 48.32 20.86 3.36
CA ALA A 587 49.43 20.53 2.47
C ALA A 587 49.83 19.05 2.52
N ARG A 588 49.85 18.40 1.35
CA ARG A 588 50.44 17.07 1.15
C ARG A 588 51.88 17.28 0.64
N ASP A 589 52.88 17.00 1.47
CA ASP A 589 54.30 17.11 1.06
C ASP A 589 54.77 15.99 0.11
N ALA A 590 53.90 15.02 -0.24
CA ALA A 590 54.12 14.10 -1.35
C ALA A 590 52.81 13.46 -1.84
N ALA A 591 52.70 13.27 -3.15
CA ALA A 591 51.65 12.46 -3.77
C ALA A 591 52.07 10.99 -3.90
N PRO A 592 51.14 10.01 -3.78
CA PRO A 592 51.38 8.64 -4.21
C PRO A 592 51.53 8.57 -5.75
N VAL A 593 52.50 7.82 -6.25
CA VAL A 593 52.80 7.63 -7.69
C VAL A 593 52.68 6.17 -8.10
N ALA A 594 52.03 5.95 -9.26
CA ALA A 594 52.39 5.08 -10.40
C ALA A 594 51.12 4.46 -11.02
N SER A 595 50.96 4.24 -12.34
CA SER A 595 51.68 4.55 -13.59
C SER A 595 50.69 4.29 -14.75
N PRO A 596 50.98 4.69 -16.00
CA PRO A 596 49.98 4.75 -17.08
C PRO A 596 49.75 3.40 -17.78
N SER A 597 48.49 3.13 -18.15
CA SER A 597 48.13 2.15 -19.17
C SER A 597 47.23 2.80 -20.21
N ALA A 598 47.72 2.80 -21.45
CA ALA A 598 47.00 3.20 -22.64
C ALA A 598 45.87 2.20 -22.96
N VAL A 599 44.70 2.70 -23.36
CA VAL A 599 43.84 2.02 -24.34
C VAL A 599 43.21 3.08 -25.25
N THR A 600 43.17 2.69 -26.50
CA THR A 600 42.89 3.33 -27.78
C THR A 600 41.45 3.80 -28.01
N ASP A 601 41.34 4.72 -28.98
CA ASP A 601 40.12 5.16 -29.67
C ASP A 601 39.16 4.00 -30.03
N ILE A 602 37.86 4.25 -29.85
CA ILE A 602 36.77 3.50 -30.47
C ILE A 602 35.97 4.48 -31.34
N PRO A 603 35.74 4.16 -32.62
CA PRO A 603 35.05 5.07 -33.54
C PRO A 603 33.53 5.06 -33.36
N ASP A 604 32.97 6.19 -33.80
CA ASP A 604 31.58 6.56 -34.03
C ASP A 604 30.67 5.38 -34.43
N ALA A 605 29.62 5.14 -33.64
CA ALA A 605 28.58 4.18 -33.94
C ALA A 605 27.36 4.93 -34.51
N GLY A 606 27.04 4.59 -35.75
CA GLY A 606 26.09 5.30 -36.58
C GLY A 606 24.69 5.40 -36.01
N THR A 607 24.06 6.50 -36.39
CA THR A 607 22.64 6.77 -36.28
C THR A 607 21.83 5.64 -36.93
N SER A 608 21.16 4.82 -36.12
CA SER A 608 20.09 3.96 -36.60
C SER A 608 18.81 4.79 -36.68
N ASN A 609 18.38 5.06 -37.91
CA ASN A 609 17.03 5.49 -38.22
C ASN A 609 16.03 4.54 -37.58
N HIS A 610 15.28 5.02 -36.58
CA HIS A 610 13.98 4.44 -36.27
C HIS A 610 13.06 4.72 -37.47
N PRO A 611 12.41 3.72 -38.06
CA PRO A 611 11.36 3.99 -39.02
C PRO A 611 10.20 4.62 -38.27
N ASP A 612 9.88 5.86 -38.64
CA ASP A 612 8.54 6.43 -38.47
C ASP A 612 7.54 5.39 -38.98
N ALA A 613 6.74 4.86 -38.07
CA ALA A 613 5.42 4.39 -38.42
C ALA A 613 4.48 5.53 -38.04
N ASP A 614 3.97 6.23 -39.06
CA ASP A 614 2.75 7.01 -38.97
C ASP A 614 1.69 6.16 -38.27
N ASP A 615 1.51 6.38 -36.98
CA ASP A 615 0.37 5.87 -36.24
C ASP A 615 -0.60 7.03 -36.02
N ASP A 616 -1.54 7.13 -36.96
CA ASP A 616 -2.70 8.04 -36.94
C ASP A 616 -3.55 7.87 -35.65
N SER A 617 -3.22 6.89 -34.80
CA SER A 617 -3.82 6.71 -33.47
C SER A 617 -3.42 7.78 -32.45
N THR A 618 -2.24 8.41 -32.57
CA THR A 618 -1.74 9.33 -31.52
C THR A 618 -2.63 10.57 -31.34
N PRO A 619 -3.06 11.27 -32.41
CA PRO A 619 -4.03 12.36 -32.29
C PRO A 619 -5.37 11.91 -31.69
N ARG A 620 -5.88 10.74 -32.10
CA ARG A 620 -7.15 10.20 -31.59
C ARG A 620 -7.06 9.78 -30.11
N LEU A 621 -5.92 9.28 -29.66
CA LEU A 621 -5.66 8.99 -28.24
C LEU A 621 -5.63 10.27 -27.41
N LEU A 622 -5.03 11.35 -27.93
CA LEU A 622 -5.03 12.65 -27.26
C LEU A 622 -6.44 13.25 -27.16
N GLU A 623 -7.26 13.15 -28.21
CA GLU A 623 -8.67 13.54 -28.17
C GLU A 623 -9.46 12.73 -27.13
N LEU A 624 -9.29 11.41 -27.12
CA LEU A 624 -9.98 10.53 -26.18
C LEU A 624 -9.59 10.81 -24.73
N LEU A 625 -8.32 11.13 -24.46
CA LEU A 625 -7.82 11.54 -23.14
C LEU A 625 -8.31 12.93 -22.71
N ALA A 626 -8.68 13.80 -23.65
CA ALA A 626 -9.35 15.06 -23.34
C ALA A 626 -10.82 14.82 -23.00
N LEU A 627 -11.52 13.99 -23.80
CA LEU A 627 -12.91 13.63 -23.57
C LEU A 627 -13.15 12.96 -22.23
N SER A 628 -12.23 12.13 -21.73
CA SER A 628 -12.39 11.46 -20.43
C SER A 628 -12.56 12.43 -19.25
N GLU A 629 -12.02 13.64 -19.36
CA GLU A 629 -12.12 14.68 -18.32
C GLU A 629 -13.49 15.40 -18.35
N GLU A 630 -14.27 15.24 -19.43
CA GLU A 630 -15.57 15.89 -19.62
C GLU A 630 -16.77 15.00 -19.25
N GLU A 631 -16.52 13.81 -18.68
CA GLU A 631 -17.55 12.78 -18.39
C GLU A 631 -18.47 12.52 -19.62
N PRO A 632 -17.91 12.07 -20.75
CA PRO A 632 -18.60 12.07 -22.03
C PRO A 632 -19.68 10.98 -22.05
N ASP A 633 -20.74 11.24 -22.81
CA ASP A 633 -21.77 10.23 -23.03
C ASP A 633 -21.28 9.06 -23.91
N LEU A 634 -21.98 7.93 -23.87
CA LEU A 634 -21.63 6.77 -24.69
C LEU A 634 -21.69 7.09 -26.19
N SER A 635 -22.55 8.02 -26.62
CA SER A 635 -22.69 8.38 -28.04
C SER A 635 -21.41 9.01 -28.60
N THR A 636 -20.71 9.77 -27.76
CA THR A 636 -19.45 10.44 -28.03
C THR A 636 -18.28 9.43 -28.12
N LEU A 637 -18.34 8.36 -27.33
CA LEU A 637 -17.32 7.30 -27.31
C LEU A 637 -17.51 6.22 -28.38
N ARG A 638 -18.72 6.03 -28.92
CA ARG A 638 -19.03 5.01 -29.95
C ARG A 638 -18.06 4.99 -31.15
N PRO A 639 -17.67 6.13 -31.75
CA PRO A 639 -16.72 6.12 -32.87
C PRO A 639 -15.33 5.58 -32.52
N TYR A 640 -14.93 5.64 -31.26
CA TYR A 640 -13.62 5.17 -30.79
C TYR A 640 -13.66 3.67 -30.41
N LEU A 641 -14.84 3.13 -30.06
CA LEU A 641 -15.04 1.67 -29.84
C LEU A 641 -14.94 0.85 -31.13
N SER A 642 -15.16 1.47 -32.28
CA SER A 642 -15.02 0.83 -33.60
C SER A 642 -13.80 1.35 -34.37
N ASP A 643 -12.85 2.00 -33.69
CA ASP A 643 -11.64 2.54 -34.31
C ASP A 643 -10.80 1.42 -34.96
N PRO A 644 -10.20 1.63 -36.15
CA PRO A 644 -9.31 0.63 -36.75
C PRO A 644 -8.13 0.24 -35.85
N SER A 645 -7.61 1.18 -35.05
CA SER A 645 -6.51 0.96 -34.11
C SER A 645 -6.99 0.26 -32.83
N PRO A 646 -6.44 -0.93 -32.51
CA PRO A 646 -6.74 -1.62 -31.25
C PRO A 646 -6.29 -0.82 -30.03
N ALA A 647 -5.27 0.04 -30.15
CA ALA A 647 -4.81 0.89 -29.06
C ALA A 647 -5.88 1.92 -28.66
N VAL A 648 -6.55 2.53 -29.65
CA VAL A 648 -7.66 3.47 -29.43
C VAL A 648 -8.87 2.76 -28.83
N ARG A 649 -9.25 1.59 -29.36
CA ARG A 649 -10.37 0.81 -28.80
C ARG A 649 -10.11 0.40 -27.35
N ARG A 650 -8.89 -0.06 -27.04
CA ARG A 650 -8.47 -0.39 -25.66
C ARG A 650 -8.50 0.83 -24.75
N ALA A 651 -7.99 1.98 -25.20
CA ALA A 651 -8.06 3.22 -24.44
C ALA A 651 -9.52 3.64 -24.21
N THR A 652 -10.40 3.42 -25.17
CA THR A 652 -11.84 3.75 -25.06
C THR A 652 -12.53 2.87 -24.03
N VAL A 653 -12.17 1.58 -23.95
CA VAL A 653 -12.60 0.69 -22.87
C VAL A 653 -12.16 1.23 -21.51
N ALA A 654 -10.94 1.75 -21.39
CA ALA A 654 -10.47 2.38 -20.16
C ALA A 654 -11.28 3.64 -19.81
N VAL A 655 -11.59 4.50 -20.79
CA VAL A 655 -12.45 5.68 -20.58
C VAL A 655 -13.87 5.29 -20.16
N LEU A 656 -14.50 4.29 -20.80
CA LEU A 656 -15.81 3.77 -20.37
C LEU A 656 -15.79 3.26 -18.93
N THR A 657 -14.67 2.68 -18.51
CA THR A 657 -14.46 2.18 -17.14
C THR A 657 -14.22 3.29 -16.13
N GLU A 658 -13.85 4.47 -16.61
CA GLU A 658 -13.63 5.67 -15.81
C GLU A 658 -14.89 6.51 -15.64
N THR A 659 -15.62 6.73 -16.73
CA THR A 659 -16.74 7.67 -16.76
C THR A 659 -18.10 6.98 -16.63
N VAL A 660 -18.16 5.67 -16.90
CA VAL A 660 -19.33 4.78 -16.73
C VAL A 660 -20.65 5.41 -17.22
N PRO A 661 -20.73 5.93 -18.47
CA PRO A 661 -21.99 6.47 -18.98
C PRO A 661 -23.06 5.38 -19.10
N PRO A 662 -24.36 5.74 -19.16
CA PRO A 662 -25.43 4.79 -19.42
C PRO A 662 -25.17 3.94 -20.68
N GLY A 663 -25.35 2.62 -20.58
CA GLY A 663 -25.07 1.66 -21.67
C GLY A 663 -23.64 1.10 -21.71
N THR A 664 -22.78 1.43 -20.74
CA THR A 664 -21.41 0.89 -20.65
C THR A 664 -21.36 -0.63 -20.59
N GLY A 665 -22.27 -1.28 -19.86
CA GLY A 665 -22.30 -2.75 -19.74
C GLY A 665 -22.40 -3.45 -21.10
N PRO A 666 -23.47 -3.22 -21.88
CA PRO A 666 -23.61 -3.78 -23.22
C PRO A 666 -22.45 -3.43 -24.18
N ALA A 667 -21.88 -2.22 -24.07
CA ALA A 667 -20.72 -1.80 -24.86
C ALA A 667 -19.48 -2.64 -24.54
N LEU A 668 -19.18 -2.87 -23.26
CA LEU A 668 -18.07 -3.71 -22.83
C LEU A 668 -18.30 -5.19 -23.16
N ALA A 669 -19.53 -5.69 -23.03
CA ALA A 669 -19.87 -7.06 -23.43
C ALA A 669 -19.70 -7.27 -24.94
N THR A 670 -19.92 -6.22 -25.75
CA THR A 670 -19.59 -6.26 -27.19
C THR A 670 -18.08 -6.33 -27.41
N ALA A 671 -17.29 -5.55 -26.66
CA ALA A 671 -15.83 -5.51 -26.75
C ALA A 671 -15.14 -6.82 -26.30
N LEU A 672 -15.83 -7.71 -25.58
CA LEU A 672 -15.35 -9.08 -25.30
C LEU A 672 -15.14 -9.92 -26.57
N ARG A 673 -15.73 -9.52 -27.70
CA ARG A 673 -15.61 -10.21 -28.99
C ARG A 673 -14.74 -9.45 -29.99
N ASP A 674 -13.91 -8.53 -29.48
CA ASP A 674 -12.98 -7.78 -30.32
C ASP A 674 -11.95 -8.73 -30.98
N PRO A 675 -11.58 -8.52 -32.26
CA PRO A 675 -10.57 -9.34 -32.93
C PRO A 675 -9.21 -9.29 -32.20
N HIS A 676 -8.90 -8.23 -31.46
CA HIS A 676 -7.63 -8.06 -30.76
C HIS A 676 -7.70 -8.49 -29.29
N GLY A 677 -6.77 -9.36 -28.87
CA GLY A 677 -6.73 -9.93 -27.52
C GLY A 677 -6.66 -8.89 -26.40
N ASP A 678 -5.83 -7.86 -26.55
CA ASP A 678 -5.70 -6.81 -25.52
C ASP A 678 -7.00 -6.02 -25.27
N VAL A 679 -7.83 -5.84 -26.29
CA VAL A 679 -9.12 -5.15 -26.14
C VAL A 679 -10.10 -6.06 -25.38
N ARG A 680 -10.14 -7.35 -25.72
CA ARG A 680 -10.94 -8.35 -24.98
C ARG A 680 -10.51 -8.45 -23.52
N ALA A 681 -9.21 -8.51 -23.26
CA ALA A 681 -8.66 -8.57 -21.90
C ALA A 681 -9.01 -7.30 -21.10
N ALA A 682 -8.89 -6.11 -21.71
CA ALA A 682 -9.31 -4.86 -21.09
C ALA A 682 -10.81 -4.84 -20.80
N ALA A 683 -11.65 -5.29 -21.74
CA ALA A 683 -13.10 -5.34 -21.57
C ALA A 683 -13.53 -6.33 -20.47
N ALA A 684 -12.89 -7.50 -20.40
CA ALA A 684 -13.12 -8.50 -19.36
C ALA A 684 -12.74 -7.97 -17.97
N ALA A 685 -11.59 -7.31 -17.85
CA ALA A 685 -11.17 -6.65 -16.61
C ALA A 685 -12.16 -5.54 -16.21
N SER A 686 -12.61 -4.74 -17.18
CA SER A 686 -13.54 -3.63 -16.97
C SER A 686 -14.92 -4.10 -16.51
N LEU A 687 -15.47 -5.16 -17.09
CA LEU A 687 -16.77 -5.73 -16.69
C LEU A 687 -16.73 -6.26 -15.25
N ARG A 688 -15.66 -6.96 -14.88
CA ARG A 688 -15.46 -7.42 -13.49
C ARG A 688 -15.33 -6.25 -12.53
N GLU A 689 -14.59 -5.22 -12.92
CA GLU A 689 -14.40 -4.01 -12.11
C GLU A 689 -15.71 -3.26 -11.88
N LEU A 690 -16.57 -3.18 -12.89
CA LEU A 690 -17.80 -2.41 -12.83
C LEU A 690 -19.01 -3.20 -12.31
N VAL A 691 -18.84 -4.45 -11.87
CA VAL A 691 -19.97 -5.35 -11.58
C VAL A 691 -20.97 -4.81 -10.55
N GLU A 692 -20.51 -4.02 -9.57
CA GLU A 692 -21.39 -3.38 -8.58
C GLU A 692 -22.04 -2.08 -9.08
N THR A 693 -21.63 -1.60 -10.26
CA THR A 693 -22.02 -0.32 -10.85
C THR A 693 -22.91 -0.50 -12.09
N LEU A 694 -22.71 -1.61 -12.82
CA LEU A 694 -23.47 -1.90 -14.02
C LEU A 694 -24.91 -2.31 -13.68
N PRO A 695 -25.92 -1.72 -14.33
CA PRO A 695 -27.28 -2.19 -14.18
C PRO A 695 -27.43 -3.60 -14.80
N PRO A 696 -28.22 -4.50 -14.17
CA PRO A 696 -28.50 -5.83 -14.72
C PRO A 696 -29.48 -5.73 -15.89
N GLU A 697 -28.99 -5.42 -17.09
CA GLU A 697 -29.78 -5.22 -18.30
C GLU A 697 -29.86 -6.49 -19.17
N PRO A 698 -30.98 -6.76 -19.88
CA PRO A 698 -31.09 -7.87 -20.82
C PRO A 698 -30.00 -7.89 -21.89
N ASP A 699 -29.67 -6.73 -22.47
CA ASP A 699 -28.63 -6.61 -23.50
C ASP A 699 -27.23 -6.99 -22.97
N LEU A 700 -26.96 -6.70 -21.70
CA LEU A 700 -25.73 -7.13 -21.03
C LEU A 700 -25.73 -8.65 -20.84
N ARG A 701 -26.84 -9.24 -20.39
CA ARG A 701 -26.99 -10.70 -20.28
C ARG A 701 -26.72 -11.38 -21.62
N ASP A 702 -27.36 -10.91 -22.69
CA ASP A 702 -27.25 -11.53 -24.02
C ASP A 702 -25.83 -11.39 -24.60
N GLY A 703 -25.18 -10.25 -24.36
CA GLY A 703 -23.78 -10.02 -24.72
C GLY A 703 -22.83 -10.97 -24.00
N LEU A 704 -22.97 -11.13 -22.68
CA LEU A 704 -22.15 -12.04 -21.87
C LEU A 704 -22.41 -13.51 -22.22
N ALA A 705 -23.67 -13.90 -22.42
CA ALA A 705 -24.02 -15.26 -22.84
C ALA A 705 -23.43 -15.59 -24.21
N SER A 706 -23.45 -14.64 -25.15
CA SER A 706 -22.79 -14.79 -26.46
C SER A 706 -21.28 -14.95 -26.32
N ALA A 707 -20.65 -14.22 -25.39
CA ALA A 707 -19.21 -14.28 -25.15
C ALA A 707 -18.73 -15.63 -24.57
N LEU A 708 -19.64 -16.49 -24.08
CA LEU A 708 -19.31 -17.86 -23.66
C LEU A 708 -18.93 -18.77 -24.84
N ALA A 709 -19.23 -18.38 -26.08
CA ALA A 709 -18.84 -19.12 -27.28
C ALA A 709 -17.47 -18.69 -27.86
N GLU A 710 -16.82 -17.69 -27.28
CA GLU A 710 -15.52 -17.18 -27.75
C GLU A 710 -14.38 -18.16 -27.43
N ASP A 711 -13.35 -18.21 -28.27
CA ASP A 711 -12.20 -19.12 -28.11
C ASP A 711 -11.36 -18.80 -26.86
N ASP A 712 -11.40 -17.56 -26.39
CA ASP A 712 -10.58 -17.05 -25.29
C ASP A 712 -11.14 -17.45 -23.90
N PRO A 713 -10.45 -18.31 -23.13
CA PRO A 713 -10.93 -18.77 -21.83
C PRO A 713 -11.03 -17.64 -20.79
N VAL A 714 -10.25 -16.55 -20.93
CA VAL A 714 -10.34 -15.40 -20.03
C VAL A 714 -11.68 -14.68 -20.23
N VAL A 715 -12.12 -14.54 -21.48
CA VAL A 715 -13.42 -13.96 -21.83
C VAL A 715 -14.57 -14.80 -21.29
N ARG A 716 -14.52 -16.12 -21.51
CA ARG A 716 -15.58 -17.03 -21.01
C ARG A 716 -15.66 -17.02 -19.48
N ALA A 717 -14.53 -17.09 -18.79
CA ALA A 717 -14.49 -17.03 -17.33
C ALA A 717 -14.97 -15.68 -16.78
N ALA A 718 -14.60 -14.55 -17.42
CA ALA A 718 -15.08 -13.24 -17.02
C ALA A 718 -16.60 -13.09 -17.23
N SER A 719 -17.12 -13.66 -18.32
CA SER A 719 -18.54 -13.62 -18.62
C SER A 719 -19.37 -14.39 -17.59
N LEU A 720 -18.92 -15.58 -17.16
CA LEU A 720 -19.57 -16.35 -16.10
C LEU A 720 -19.58 -15.60 -14.76
N ASP A 721 -18.45 -15.01 -14.38
CA ASP A 721 -18.32 -14.26 -13.13
C ASP A 721 -19.25 -13.04 -13.10
N VAL A 722 -19.34 -12.28 -14.19
CA VAL A 722 -20.22 -11.11 -14.30
C VAL A 722 -21.70 -11.53 -14.35
N LEU A 723 -22.05 -12.59 -15.08
CA LEU A 723 -23.41 -13.15 -15.09
C LEU A 723 -23.85 -13.61 -13.71
N ARG A 724 -22.94 -14.25 -12.95
CA ARG A 724 -23.16 -14.68 -11.56
C ARG A 724 -23.40 -13.47 -10.66
N ALA A 725 -22.48 -12.52 -10.66
CA ALA A 725 -22.50 -11.39 -9.75
C ALA A 725 -23.70 -10.45 -9.97
N LEU A 726 -24.11 -10.25 -11.24
CA LEU A 726 -25.31 -9.48 -11.59
C LEU A 726 -26.61 -10.29 -11.53
N ARG A 727 -26.55 -11.58 -11.18
CA ARG A 727 -27.71 -12.50 -11.16
C ARG A 727 -28.45 -12.57 -12.51
N LEU A 728 -27.69 -12.55 -13.61
CA LEU A 728 -28.22 -12.57 -14.98
C LEU A 728 -28.21 -13.97 -15.62
N GLY A 729 -27.49 -14.94 -15.05
CA GLY A 729 -27.44 -16.32 -15.54
C GLY A 729 -28.46 -17.27 -14.88
N ASP A 730 -28.53 -18.50 -15.40
CA ASP A 730 -29.40 -19.58 -14.89
C ASP A 730 -28.66 -20.93 -14.82
N ALA A 731 -29.31 -21.94 -14.24
CA ALA A 731 -28.69 -23.24 -13.98
C ALA A 731 -28.29 -24.00 -15.25
N ALA A 732 -29.03 -23.84 -16.35
CA ALA A 732 -28.69 -24.50 -17.60
C ALA A 732 -27.41 -23.88 -18.19
N LEU A 733 -27.36 -22.55 -18.28
CA LEU A 733 -26.21 -21.81 -18.79
C LEU A 733 -24.94 -22.12 -18.00
N PHE A 734 -25.01 -22.11 -16.66
CA PHE A 734 -23.83 -22.40 -15.83
C PHE A 734 -23.45 -23.88 -15.85
N ALA A 735 -24.43 -24.79 -15.97
CA ALA A 735 -24.15 -26.22 -16.07
C ALA A 735 -23.44 -26.59 -17.37
N ASP A 736 -23.78 -25.96 -18.49
CA ASP A 736 -23.14 -26.21 -19.78
C ASP A 736 -21.64 -25.84 -19.75
N ALA A 737 -21.29 -24.77 -19.01
CA ALA A 737 -19.91 -24.34 -18.82
C ALA A 737 -19.04 -25.32 -18.00
N LEU A 738 -19.63 -26.32 -17.32
CA LEU A 738 -18.87 -27.40 -16.68
C LEU A 738 -18.18 -28.33 -17.70
N ALA A 739 -18.56 -28.27 -18.98
CA ALA A 739 -17.92 -29.04 -20.04
C ALA A 739 -16.76 -28.28 -20.73
N ASP A 740 -16.43 -27.07 -20.29
CA ASP A 740 -15.42 -26.23 -20.93
C ASP A 740 -14.02 -26.90 -20.91
N PRO A 741 -13.24 -26.85 -22.00
CA PRO A 741 -11.89 -27.42 -22.01
C PRO A 741 -10.95 -26.76 -20.97
N ALA A 742 -11.16 -25.48 -20.64
CA ALA A 742 -10.30 -24.74 -19.71
C ALA A 742 -10.76 -24.90 -18.25
N THR A 743 -9.84 -25.34 -17.39
CA THR A 743 -10.07 -25.53 -15.94
C THR A 743 -10.61 -24.28 -15.26
N ALA A 744 -10.07 -23.09 -15.60
CA ALA A 744 -10.50 -21.82 -15.01
C ALA A 744 -11.98 -21.49 -15.29
N VAL A 745 -12.49 -21.82 -16.48
CA VAL A 745 -13.89 -21.60 -16.84
C VAL A 745 -14.80 -22.54 -16.04
N ARG A 746 -14.39 -23.81 -15.89
CA ARG A 746 -15.13 -24.79 -15.08
C ARG A 746 -15.20 -24.41 -13.60
N ILE A 747 -14.14 -23.81 -13.05
CA ILE A 747 -14.14 -23.27 -11.68
C ILE A 747 -15.15 -22.13 -11.54
N GLU A 748 -15.21 -21.20 -12.50
CA GLU A 748 -16.22 -20.12 -12.48
C GLU A 748 -17.65 -20.65 -12.65
N ALA A 749 -17.84 -21.69 -13.46
CA ALA A 749 -19.12 -22.38 -13.59
C ALA A 749 -19.59 -22.99 -12.26
N VAL A 750 -18.69 -23.62 -11.51
CA VAL A 750 -18.96 -24.13 -10.15
C VAL A 750 -19.42 -23.00 -9.22
N ARG A 751 -18.69 -21.88 -9.19
CA ARG A 751 -19.04 -20.70 -8.38
C ARG A 751 -20.40 -20.12 -8.78
N ALA A 752 -20.70 -20.10 -10.08
CA ALA A 752 -21.95 -19.60 -10.61
C ALA A 752 -23.14 -20.49 -10.22
N LEU A 753 -23.00 -21.81 -10.30
CA LEU A 753 -24.04 -22.77 -9.88
C LEU A 753 -24.37 -22.66 -8.38
N VAL A 754 -23.36 -22.40 -7.56
CA VAL A 754 -23.54 -22.20 -6.11
C VAL A 754 -24.37 -20.95 -5.82
N SER A 755 -24.14 -19.87 -6.59
CA SER A 755 -24.87 -18.60 -6.39
C SER A 755 -26.39 -18.69 -6.62
N ILE A 756 -26.84 -19.75 -7.29
CA ILE A 756 -28.26 -20.03 -7.59
C ILE A 756 -28.73 -21.35 -6.97
N ASP A 757 -27.98 -21.90 -6.02
CA ASP A 757 -28.33 -23.10 -5.26
C ASP A 757 -28.56 -24.37 -6.11
N ALA A 758 -27.75 -24.55 -7.17
CA ALA A 758 -27.91 -25.66 -8.13
C ALA A 758 -27.09 -26.91 -7.76
N ALA A 759 -27.53 -27.65 -6.75
CA ALA A 759 -26.84 -28.83 -6.20
C ALA A 759 -26.64 -30.00 -7.20
N GLU A 760 -27.64 -30.29 -8.04
CA GLU A 760 -27.59 -31.42 -8.98
C GLU A 760 -26.55 -31.24 -10.09
N PRO A 761 -26.48 -30.10 -10.80
CA PRO A 761 -25.38 -29.83 -11.74
C PRO A 761 -24.01 -29.85 -11.06
N LEU A 762 -23.90 -29.32 -9.84
CA LEU A 762 -22.65 -29.27 -9.08
C LEU A 762 -22.11 -30.67 -8.76
N ALA A 763 -22.99 -31.61 -8.42
CA ALA A 763 -22.61 -33.01 -8.16
C ALA A 763 -21.90 -33.68 -9.36
N ARG A 764 -22.20 -33.27 -10.60
CA ARG A 764 -21.51 -33.77 -11.80
C ARG A 764 -20.05 -33.33 -11.85
N ALA A 765 -19.76 -32.10 -11.43
CA ALA A 765 -18.42 -31.52 -11.43
C ALA A 765 -17.47 -32.20 -10.41
N ALA A 766 -18.00 -32.91 -9.41
CA ALA A 766 -17.17 -33.69 -8.50
C ALA A 766 -16.48 -34.91 -9.17
N ALA A 767 -16.78 -35.21 -10.44
CA ALA A 767 -16.04 -36.19 -11.25
C ALA A 767 -15.01 -35.56 -12.20
N ASP A 768 -14.75 -34.25 -12.09
CA ASP A 768 -13.87 -33.53 -13.02
C ASP A 768 -12.44 -34.13 -13.02
N PRO A 769 -11.77 -34.25 -14.19
CA PRO A 769 -10.40 -34.72 -14.24
C PRO A 769 -9.41 -33.81 -13.48
N SER A 770 -9.70 -32.51 -13.39
CA SER A 770 -8.87 -31.56 -12.64
C SER A 770 -9.11 -31.67 -11.14
N ARG A 771 -8.03 -31.87 -10.37
CA ARG A 771 -8.08 -31.81 -8.90
C ARG A 771 -8.62 -30.47 -8.41
N GLU A 772 -8.31 -29.37 -9.09
CA GLU A 772 -8.65 -28.00 -8.67
C GLU A 772 -10.16 -27.78 -8.74
N VAL A 773 -10.81 -28.30 -9.78
CA VAL A 773 -12.26 -28.26 -9.91
C VAL A 773 -12.89 -29.10 -8.80
N ARG A 774 -12.39 -30.31 -8.53
CA ARG A 774 -12.93 -31.17 -7.46
C ARG A 774 -12.78 -30.57 -6.06
N VAL A 775 -11.65 -29.94 -5.75
CA VAL A 775 -11.45 -29.18 -4.50
C VAL A 775 -12.45 -28.01 -4.44
N THR A 776 -12.61 -27.26 -5.54
CA THR A 776 -13.57 -26.16 -5.60
C THR A 776 -14.99 -26.65 -5.34
N VAL A 777 -15.40 -27.77 -5.96
CA VAL A 777 -16.71 -28.39 -5.74
C VAL A 777 -16.88 -28.78 -4.28
N ALA A 778 -15.90 -29.46 -3.67
CA ALA A 778 -15.95 -29.85 -2.27
C ALA A 778 -16.26 -28.66 -1.36
N LYS A 779 -15.45 -27.59 -1.45
CA LYS A 779 -15.62 -26.36 -0.66
C LYS A 779 -16.94 -25.65 -0.96
N ALA A 780 -17.36 -25.66 -2.22
CA ALA A 780 -18.53 -24.95 -2.67
C ALA A 780 -19.85 -25.55 -2.13
N LEU A 781 -19.86 -26.85 -1.82
CA LEU A 781 -21.02 -27.54 -1.26
C LEU A 781 -21.45 -27.00 0.11
N ALA A 782 -20.57 -26.33 0.86
CA ALA A 782 -20.93 -25.64 2.11
C ALA A 782 -21.96 -24.52 1.92
N ASN A 783 -22.06 -23.97 0.70
CA ASN A 783 -22.86 -22.78 0.38
C ASN A 783 -24.12 -23.11 -0.44
N VAL A 784 -24.49 -24.38 -0.49
CA VAL A 784 -25.67 -24.90 -1.22
C VAL A 784 -26.60 -25.55 -0.20
N THR A 785 -27.90 -25.48 -0.42
CA THR A 785 -28.93 -26.06 0.46
C THR A 785 -28.60 -27.53 0.73
N PRO A 786 -28.44 -27.91 2.01
CA PRO A 786 -28.13 -29.30 2.38
C PRO A 786 -29.21 -30.26 1.87
N GLY A 787 -28.77 -31.45 1.46
CA GLY A 787 -29.67 -32.50 1.01
C GLY A 787 -28.93 -33.68 0.41
N ARG A 788 -29.70 -34.67 -0.05
CA ARG A 788 -29.15 -35.93 -0.59
C ARG A 788 -28.09 -35.75 -1.69
N PRO A 789 -28.19 -34.80 -2.63
CA PRO A 789 -27.14 -34.57 -3.63
C PRO A 789 -25.81 -34.11 -3.00
N VAL A 790 -25.87 -33.24 -1.99
CA VAL A 790 -24.70 -32.72 -1.28
C VAL A 790 -24.03 -33.83 -0.48
N GLU A 791 -24.80 -34.55 0.34
CA GLU A 791 -24.31 -35.67 1.15
C GLU A 791 -23.65 -36.75 0.29
N HIS A 792 -24.31 -37.16 -0.80
CA HIS A 792 -23.77 -38.17 -1.72
C HIS A 792 -22.48 -37.69 -2.42
N THR A 793 -22.39 -36.39 -2.71
CA THR A 793 -21.19 -35.82 -3.33
C THR A 793 -20.02 -35.77 -2.35
N LEU A 794 -20.25 -35.36 -1.10
CA LEU A 794 -19.24 -35.36 -0.04
C LEU A 794 -18.78 -36.78 0.32
N ASP A 795 -19.70 -37.74 0.37
CA ASP A 795 -19.38 -39.16 0.55
C ASP A 795 -18.36 -39.63 -0.49
N ARG A 796 -18.62 -39.33 -1.78
CA ARG A 796 -17.69 -39.65 -2.87
C ARG A 796 -16.36 -38.91 -2.78
N LEU A 797 -16.37 -37.60 -2.53
CA LEU A 797 -15.14 -36.78 -2.49
C LEU A 797 -14.26 -37.10 -1.28
N SER A 798 -14.84 -37.60 -0.19
CA SER A 798 -14.09 -38.07 0.98
C SER A 798 -13.23 -39.31 0.70
N GLU A 799 -13.46 -40.00 -0.42
CA GLU A 799 -12.69 -41.14 -0.90
C GLU A 799 -11.86 -40.82 -2.15
N ASP A 800 -11.73 -39.54 -2.52
CA ASP A 800 -10.96 -39.13 -3.70
C ASP A 800 -9.49 -39.58 -3.60
N PRO A 801 -8.85 -40.01 -4.71
CA PRO A 801 -7.43 -40.35 -4.69
C PRO A 801 -6.53 -39.18 -4.25
N ASP A 802 -6.93 -37.94 -4.50
CA ASP A 802 -6.17 -36.75 -4.13
C ASP A 802 -6.44 -36.33 -2.68
N ALA A 803 -5.38 -36.15 -1.89
CA ALA A 803 -5.48 -35.79 -0.47
C ALA A 803 -6.12 -34.42 -0.23
N LEU A 804 -5.93 -33.44 -1.13
CA LEU A 804 -6.51 -32.11 -0.97
C LEU A 804 -8.01 -32.12 -1.21
N VAL A 805 -8.49 -32.99 -2.13
CA VAL A 805 -9.93 -33.18 -2.37
C VAL A 805 -10.58 -33.82 -1.14
N ARG A 806 -9.95 -34.87 -0.57
CA ARG A 806 -10.45 -35.48 0.68
C ARG A 806 -10.48 -34.49 1.83
N ALA A 807 -9.41 -33.72 2.02
CA ALA A 807 -9.32 -32.70 3.07
C ALA A 807 -10.46 -31.68 2.96
N ALA A 808 -10.67 -31.11 1.77
CA ALA A 808 -11.74 -30.15 1.51
C ALA A 808 -13.15 -30.75 1.72
N ALA A 809 -13.34 -32.03 1.37
CA ALA A 809 -14.60 -32.74 1.60
C ALA A 809 -14.88 -32.90 3.11
N PHE A 810 -13.87 -33.31 3.89
CA PHE A 810 -14.03 -33.42 5.34
C PHE A 810 -14.27 -32.06 6.01
N GLU A 811 -13.51 -31.03 5.64
CA GLU A 811 -13.71 -29.67 6.14
C GLU A 811 -15.17 -29.20 5.93
N THR A 812 -15.74 -29.49 4.76
CA THR A 812 -17.11 -29.11 4.41
C THR A 812 -18.19 -29.80 5.26
N LEU A 813 -17.90 -30.99 5.82
CA LEU A 813 -18.85 -31.71 6.70
C LEU A 813 -19.10 -30.99 8.02
N ALA A 814 -18.21 -30.09 8.46
CA ALA A 814 -18.42 -29.27 9.64
C ALA A 814 -19.59 -28.28 9.48
N ALA A 815 -19.76 -27.74 8.26
CA ALA A 815 -20.82 -26.78 7.95
C ALA A 815 -22.12 -27.46 7.52
N THR A 816 -22.04 -28.60 6.82
CA THR A 816 -23.20 -29.30 6.25
C THR A 816 -23.79 -30.37 7.16
N GLY A 817 -23.06 -30.76 8.22
CA GLY A 817 -23.41 -31.85 9.13
C GLY A 817 -22.62 -33.12 8.80
N CYS A 818 -22.19 -33.85 9.83
CA CYS A 818 -21.38 -35.06 9.68
C CYS A 818 -22.18 -36.31 10.12
N PRO A 819 -23.01 -36.90 9.23
CA PRO A 819 -23.83 -38.06 9.57
C PRO A 819 -22.96 -39.28 9.92
N ALA A 820 -23.49 -40.22 10.70
CA ALA A 820 -22.74 -41.33 11.27
C ALA A 820 -21.80 -42.09 10.31
N PRO A 821 -22.17 -42.40 9.04
CA PRO A 821 -21.23 -43.04 8.10
C PRO A 821 -20.01 -42.17 7.76
N LEU A 822 -20.21 -40.86 7.59
CA LEU A 822 -19.14 -39.92 7.28
C LEU A 822 -18.32 -39.57 8.53
N ALA A 823 -18.95 -39.53 9.70
CA ALA A 823 -18.24 -39.38 10.98
C ALA A 823 -17.29 -40.56 11.22
N ALA A 824 -17.73 -41.80 10.99
CA ALA A 824 -16.87 -42.97 11.07
C ALA A 824 -15.69 -42.89 10.08
N ARG A 825 -15.91 -42.36 8.88
CA ARG A 825 -14.85 -42.14 7.89
C ARG A 825 -13.88 -41.03 8.33
N ALA A 826 -14.38 -39.94 8.91
CA ALA A 826 -13.54 -38.87 9.46
C ALA A 826 -12.65 -39.40 10.60
N VAL A 827 -13.19 -40.23 11.51
CA VAL A 827 -12.38 -40.90 12.55
C VAL A 827 -11.26 -41.75 11.93
N ALA A 828 -11.55 -42.52 10.88
CA ALA A 828 -10.53 -43.31 10.18
C ALA A 828 -9.47 -42.41 9.50
N ALA A 829 -9.90 -41.29 8.91
CA ALA A 829 -9.04 -40.33 8.21
C ALA A 829 -8.07 -39.57 9.12
N GLN A 830 -8.28 -39.57 10.44
CA GLN A 830 -7.26 -39.09 11.40
C GLN A 830 -5.96 -39.92 11.40
N ALA A 831 -5.92 -41.06 10.70
CA ALA A 831 -4.70 -41.83 10.48
C ALA A 831 -4.08 -41.61 9.08
N ASP A 832 -4.60 -40.70 8.27
CA ASP A 832 -4.08 -40.43 6.92
C ASP A 832 -2.65 -39.87 6.97
N ALA A 833 -1.83 -40.25 5.97
CA ALA A 833 -0.45 -39.78 5.85
C ALA A 833 -0.39 -38.26 5.62
N ALA A 834 -1.35 -37.70 4.90
CA ALA A 834 -1.46 -36.27 4.64
C ALA A 834 -2.07 -35.55 5.85
N TRP A 835 -1.34 -34.59 6.41
CA TRP A 835 -1.80 -33.84 7.58
C TRP A 835 -3.04 -32.98 7.27
N GLN A 836 -3.20 -32.50 6.03
CA GLN A 836 -4.37 -31.75 5.59
C GLN A 836 -5.65 -32.58 5.70
N VAL A 837 -5.57 -33.88 5.38
CA VAL A 837 -6.72 -34.80 5.53
C VAL A 837 -7.03 -35.01 7.00
N ARG A 838 -6.00 -35.18 7.85
CA ARG A 838 -6.20 -35.31 9.30
C ARG A 838 -6.82 -34.06 9.92
N ALA A 839 -6.38 -32.87 9.50
CA ALA A 839 -6.94 -31.59 9.93
C ALA A 839 -8.40 -31.45 9.49
N GLY A 840 -8.70 -31.64 8.20
CA GLY A 840 -10.07 -31.61 7.70
C GLY A 840 -10.98 -32.63 8.38
N ALA A 841 -10.47 -33.83 8.66
CA ALA A 841 -11.19 -34.87 9.40
C ALA A 841 -11.47 -34.48 10.86
N ALA A 842 -10.53 -33.80 11.53
CA ALA A 842 -10.78 -33.23 12.86
C ALA A 842 -11.87 -32.14 12.79
N THR A 843 -11.81 -31.24 11.80
CA THR A 843 -12.85 -30.22 11.58
C THR A 843 -14.22 -30.85 11.35
N ALA A 844 -14.33 -31.91 10.54
CA ALA A 844 -15.57 -32.63 10.26
C ALA A 844 -16.30 -33.12 11.53
N LEU A 845 -15.54 -33.59 12.53
CA LEU A 845 -16.08 -34.14 13.77
C LEU A 845 -16.71 -33.08 14.68
N SER A 846 -16.55 -31.79 14.38
CA SER A 846 -17.31 -30.72 15.03
C SER A 846 -18.83 -30.81 14.76
N GLY A 847 -19.23 -31.45 13.66
CA GLY A 847 -20.62 -31.67 13.27
C GLY A 847 -21.11 -33.11 13.45
N ALA A 848 -20.36 -33.96 14.17
CA ALA A 848 -20.69 -35.36 14.45
C ALA A 848 -21.25 -35.55 15.87
N ASP A 849 -21.86 -36.71 16.16
CA ASP A 849 -22.33 -37.06 17.50
C ASP A 849 -21.17 -37.09 18.51
N THR A 850 -21.42 -36.55 19.72
CA THR A 850 -20.40 -36.32 20.75
C THR A 850 -19.67 -37.60 21.17
N ASP A 851 -20.38 -38.73 21.26
CA ASP A 851 -19.83 -40.04 21.61
C ASP A 851 -18.77 -40.55 20.60
N VAL A 852 -18.86 -40.10 19.34
CA VAL A 852 -17.90 -40.44 18.28
C VAL A 852 -16.81 -39.37 18.19
N ALA A 853 -17.20 -38.09 18.26
CA ALA A 853 -16.31 -36.96 18.05
C ALA A 853 -15.27 -36.80 19.16
N VAL A 854 -15.69 -36.76 20.42
CA VAL A 854 -14.81 -36.38 21.55
C VAL A 854 -13.62 -37.32 21.71
N PRO A 855 -13.77 -38.66 21.69
CA PRO A 855 -12.62 -39.56 21.81
C PRO A 855 -11.60 -39.42 20.67
N ALA A 856 -12.08 -39.20 19.45
CA ALA A 856 -11.23 -39.02 18.27
C ALA A 856 -10.51 -37.67 18.30
N LEU A 857 -11.21 -36.59 18.64
CA LEU A 857 -10.62 -35.26 18.74
C LEU A 857 -9.60 -35.16 19.87
N ALA A 858 -9.87 -35.75 21.04
CA ALA A 858 -8.91 -35.80 22.15
C ALA A 858 -7.60 -36.51 21.74
N LYS A 859 -7.69 -37.53 20.88
CA LYS A 859 -6.50 -38.18 20.30
C LYS A 859 -5.76 -37.26 19.32
N ALA A 860 -6.47 -36.49 18.51
CA ALA A 860 -5.90 -35.58 17.53
C ALA A 860 -5.13 -34.40 18.17
N LEU A 861 -5.39 -34.06 19.44
CA LEU A 861 -4.55 -33.12 20.22
C LEU A 861 -3.10 -33.60 20.39
N GLY A 862 -2.79 -34.88 20.12
CA GLY A 862 -1.43 -35.40 20.12
C GLY A 862 -0.73 -35.40 18.75
N ASP A 863 -1.33 -34.82 17.71
CA ASP A 863 -0.75 -34.85 16.35
C ASP A 863 0.58 -34.08 16.27
N PRO A 864 1.60 -34.58 15.54
CA PRO A 864 2.84 -33.86 15.35
C PRO A 864 2.67 -32.51 14.63
N ASN A 865 1.64 -32.36 13.80
CA ASN A 865 1.36 -31.12 13.06
C ASN A 865 0.44 -30.20 13.88
N ALA A 866 0.83 -28.93 14.03
CA ALA A 866 0.10 -27.95 14.83
C ALA A 866 -1.30 -27.60 14.28
N ASP A 867 -1.49 -27.59 12.96
CA ASP A 867 -2.79 -27.30 12.34
C ASP A 867 -3.82 -28.38 12.63
N VAL A 868 -3.39 -29.65 12.71
CA VAL A 868 -4.27 -30.76 13.12
C VAL A 868 -4.70 -30.60 14.58
N ARG A 869 -3.76 -30.25 15.47
CA ARG A 869 -4.07 -29.99 16.89
C ARG A 869 -5.00 -28.79 17.04
N LYS A 870 -4.79 -27.73 16.27
CA LYS A 870 -5.65 -26.54 16.22
C LYS A 870 -7.07 -26.89 15.76
N ALA A 871 -7.22 -27.61 14.65
CA ALA A 871 -8.53 -28.09 14.18
C ALA A 871 -9.24 -28.94 15.24
N ALA A 872 -8.49 -29.79 15.96
CA ALA A 872 -9.03 -30.60 17.04
C ALA A 872 -9.53 -29.78 18.25
N VAL A 873 -8.78 -28.75 18.67
CA VAL A 873 -9.22 -27.81 19.71
C VAL A 873 -10.50 -27.10 19.29
N LEU A 874 -10.53 -26.53 18.09
CA LEU A 874 -11.69 -25.79 17.57
C LEU A 874 -12.93 -26.69 17.45
N ALA A 875 -12.77 -27.93 17.00
CA ALA A 875 -13.85 -28.90 16.94
C ALA A 875 -14.35 -29.31 18.35
N LEU A 876 -13.46 -29.48 19.33
CA LEU A 876 -13.83 -29.81 20.72
C LEU A 876 -14.65 -28.70 21.40
N VAL A 877 -14.45 -27.43 21.02
CA VAL A 877 -15.25 -26.30 21.55
C VAL A 877 -16.75 -26.52 21.33
N ARG A 878 -17.14 -27.13 20.21
CA ARG A 878 -18.56 -27.43 19.92
C ARG A 878 -19.15 -28.53 20.81
N HIS A 879 -18.30 -29.29 21.50
CA HIS A 879 -18.66 -30.38 22.40
C HIS A 879 -18.35 -30.05 23.87
N ALA A 880 -18.09 -28.77 24.20
CA ALA A 880 -17.62 -28.35 25.51
C ALA A 880 -18.64 -28.52 26.67
N ASP A 881 -19.89 -28.85 26.36
CA ASP A 881 -20.90 -29.23 27.33
C ASP A 881 -20.57 -30.57 28.03
N VAL A 882 -19.80 -31.43 27.36
CA VAL A 882 -19.35 -32.72 27.88
C VAL A 882 -18.05 -32.59 28.68
N ALA A 883 -17.98 -33.27 29.83
CA ALA A 883 -16.86 -33.16 30.76
C ALA A 883 -15.54 -33.63 30.14
N GLU A 884 -15.60 -34.69 29.33
CA GLU A 884 -14.49 -35.30 28.61
C GLU A 884 -13.90 -34.35 27.57
N ALA A 885 -14.72 -33.55 26.89
CA ALA A 885 -14.26 -32.55 25.93
C ALA A 885 -13.51 -31.40 26.63
N ARG A 886 -14.03 -30.91 27.76
CA ARG A 886 -13.34 -29.91 28.60
C ARG A 886 -12.03 -30.44 29.17
N ALA A 887 -12.01 -31.69 29.60
CA ALA A 887 -10.78 -32.33 30.07
C ALA A 887 -9.73 -32.42 28.95
N ALA A 888 -10.14 -32.73 27.71
CA ALA A 888 -9.25 -32.73 26.55
C ALA A 888 -8.73 -31.32 26.23
N LEU A 889 -9.60 -30.30 26.17
CA LEU A 889 -9.21 -28.90 25.96
C LEU A 889 -8.21 -28.41 27.02
N ALA A 890 -8.37 -28.82 28.28
CA ALA A 890 -7.45 -28.46 29.36
C ALA A 890 -6.04 -29.01 29.18
N THR A 891 -5.83 -30.03 28.34
CA THR A 891 -4.48 -30.52 28.00
C THR A 891 -3.78 -29.63 26.96
N ALA A 892 -4.54 -28.89 26.15
CA ALA A 892 -4.03 -28.08 25.04
C ALA A 892 -3.63 -26.65 25.46
N VAL A 893 -3.99 -26.19 26.67
CA VAL A 893 -3.57 -24.87 27.18
C VAL A 893 -2.04 -24.75 27.39
N THR A 894 -1.34 -25.88 27.43
CA THR A 894 0.12 -25.96 27.52
C THR A 894 0.79 -26.42 26.22
N ASP A 895 0.08 -26.42 25.09
CA ASP A 895 0.63 -26.81 23.80
C ASP A 895 1.87 -25.95 23.44
N PRO A 896 2.91 -26.49 22.78
CA PRO A 896 4.04 -25.67 22.32
C PRO A 896 3.63 -24.59 21.31
N ASP A 897 2.56 -24.80 20.54
CA ASP A 897 2.05 -23.85 19.56
C ASP A 897 1.16 -22.76 20.22
N ALA A 898 1.39 -21.49 19.86
CA ALA A 898 0.72 -20.37 20.50
C ALA A 898 -0.77 -20.28 20.16
N ASP A 899 -1.16 -20.61 18.93
CA ASP A 899 -2.55 -20.59 18.49
C ASP A 899 -3.35 -21.67 19.22
N VAL A 900 -2.80 -22.89 19.31
CA VAL A 900 -3.44 -24.00 20.02
C VAL A 900 -3.70 -23.64 21.48
N ARG A 901 -2.72 -23.05 22.18
CA ARG A 901 -2.90 -22.57 23.56
C ARG A 901 -3.98 -21.51 23.67
N ALA A 902 -3.98 -20.53 22.76
CA ALA A 902 -4.91 -19.41 22.79
C ALA A 902 -6.36 -19.90 22.62
N TYR A 903 -6.63 -20.74 21.62
CA TYR A 903 -7.97 -21.29 21.40
C TYR A 903 -8.42 -22.21 22.54
N ALA A 904 -7.54 -23.05 23.06
CA ALA A 904 -7.86 -23.92 24.19
C ALA A 904 -8.19 -23.11 25.46
N SER A 905 -7.44 -22.04 25.72
CA SER A 905 -7.66 -21.16 26.89
C SER A 905 -8.95 -20.34 26.76
N ARG A 906 -9.35 -19.96 25.54
CA ARG A 906 -10.63 -19.27 25.30
C ARG A 906 -11.84 -20.18 25.47
N ALA A 907 -11.67 -21.49 25.28
CA ALA A 907 -12.75 -22.47 25.32
C ALA A 907 -13.11 -22.96 26.73
N LEU A 908 -12.25 -22.70 27.72
CA LEU A 908 -12.41 -23.06 29.14
C LEU A 908 -12.76 -21.84 29.97
#